data_AF-J4DP97-F1
#
_entry.id   AF-J4DP97-F1
#
_cell.length_a   1.000
_cell.length_b   1.000
_cell.length_c   1.000
_cell.angle_alpha   90.00
_cell.angle_beta   90.00
_cell.angle_gamma   90.00
#
_symmetry.space_group_name_H-M   'P 1'
#
loop_
_entity.id
_entity.type
_entity.pdbx_description
1 polymer ?
#
loop_
_entity_poly.entity_id
_entity_poly.type
_entity_poly.pdbx_seq_one_letter_code
_entity_poly.pdbx_strand_id
1 'polypeptide(L)'
;MSPSAYIEAYKSIRKVLTSSVNNATNFCNTLSNLSTDKSKRLIINSADSIFDGIKIQETIGEKHEKHKFYFANSLAKIPKAVFLPRCAQDDSSSCNLPSILETTLNQIGDSDKFHSKVNLFLLQLRDTANYLSENQLQDNYGPLRPFLVDYLKKYQESLIACEYLKKPKKLHYCLTLMEVLKCFSIDSQDLPQTVKIILKDSPELVKAVPLQTFRYISKLVLDSDAENLFNERMKSIAYESLSSLIKHLGVVFIKFENKVDLETYLSAVTHKMKIETCSKEDIMELLRSLKVLGARHRDEDLANLTSSLLELIYPRVSNKSVATGSEYEVDKNDIVLIFETYMKITTKSTFSKNCHEALVNYVLDNKFAFTSTQLIRMAYSIGTSGSSMSKVLVKNEYVHMSEVANRLVNHLLSQLSTLEFNDLCLVLYAYPLSDYFRLYHILANYSAENTKLPSSDNYDEVRDKVMGIVKRRIVQNLDSNNANNGIYTKQVADSLLFKDYDFHEYFSADIKSIIHSLTKNQILEIVTTNNENRNLNTEVLNLMLDKLSYNLDNINKLEVLNNLAEKNNLVKLTTMCSDVELLLQCANKFDVFHPNIFPLLNYSYDLNISNAQNQVIINMLTCLKNLKIRHEPLIKKFTDKLLNSFKSSSNYYIPDLIAVTEALSSLCIPYNDLYMYLMNYLSVNAATDSETVTKGREYKEKVNSFSSLSLKDKISLLYSIANFGIVDHNLKNLYISVINEMYERESNESENGKEGDESMDLTKGSKLKDSETLLKLYEVHIDLVLNNIYSDEADAISKKLKHPSSLWFTREELKSQNFKKSNLYITVRDALNALDVKSESAVTEIYFCNFLVRDGDKSTVIYVVPNEDVLRFWTTNLETRSLEPCPTLCIGNSQKIIRNLKLLGYQVAELQQAKWYSLQSDRVAYLRQLLCSS
;
A
#
# COMPACT_ATOMS: atom_id res chain seq x y z
N MET A 1 9.18 26.33 -21.95
CA MET A 1 8.62 27.59 -22.46
C MET A 1 7.67 28.12 -21.42
N SER A 2 7.90 29.34 -20.94
CA SER A 2 6.96 30.05 -20.07
C SER A 2 5.67 30.37 -20.83
N PRO A 3 4.56 30.66 -20.15
CA PRO A 3 3.31 31.06 -20.81
C PRO A 3 3.48 32.25 -21.76
N SER A 4 4.22 33.28 -21.35
CA SER A 4 4.52 34.45 -22.19
C SER A 4 5.29 34.10 -23.46
N ALA A 5 6.36 33.30 -23.34
CA ALA A 5 7.16 32.87 -24.48
C ALA A 5 6.37 31.96 -25.44
N TYR A 6 5.41 31.18 -24.93
CA TYR A 6 4.51 30.38 -25.75
C TYR A 6 3.64 31.28 -26.65
N ILE A 7 3.06 32.34 -26.08
CA ILE A 7 2.19 33.28 -26.81
C ILE A 7 2.98 34.03 -27.89
N GLU A 8 4.19 34.51 -27.58
CA GLU A 8 5.06 35.16 -28.55
C GLU A 8 5.44 34.22 -29.71
N ALA A 9 5.84 32.98 -29.39
CA ALA A 9 6.15 31.97 -30.38
C ALA A 9 4.93 31.62 -31.25
N TYR A 10 3.74 31.47 -30.64
CA TYR A 10 2.49 31.24 -31.35
C TYR A 10 2.19 32.37 -32.34
N LYS A 11 2.24 33.64 -31.89
CA LYS A 11 2.01 34.83 -32.73
C LYS A 11 3.02 34.90 -33.90
N SER A 12 4.29 34.61 -33.62
CA SER A 12 5.37 34.58 -34.62
C SER A 12 5.16 33.48 -35.67
N ILE A 13 4.89 32.25 -35.24
CA ILE A 13 4.63 31.12 -36.15
C ILE A 13 3.41 31.41 -37.03
N ARG A 14 2.31 31.90 -36.43
CA ARG A 14 1.09 32.25 -37.17
C ARG A 14 1.36 33.30 -38.25
N LYS A 15 2.13 34.34 -37.94
CA LYS A 15 2.52 35.38 -38.91
C LYS A 15 3.31 34.78 -40.08
N VAL A 16 4.29 33.92 -39.79
CA VAL A 16 5.13 33.27 -40.80
C VAL A 16 4.30 32.33 -41.68
N LEU A 17 3.45 31.48 -41.09
CA LEU A 17 2.55 30.60 -41.84
C LEU A 17 1.61 31.38 -42.75
N THR A 18 0.98 32.45 -42.23
CA THR A 18 0.06 33.32 -42.99
C THR A 18 0.76 34.00 -44.18
N SER A 19 2.03 34.37 -44.04
CA SER A 19 2.81 34.95 -45.14
C SER A 19 3.22 33.95 -46.23
N SER A 20 3.15 32.64 -45.94
CA SER A 20 3.60 31.56 -46.84
C SER A 20 2.48 30.92 -47.68
N VAL A 21 1.24 31.40 -47.52
CA VAL A 21 0.00 30.77 -48.03
C VAL A 21 -0.14 30.82 -49.56
N ASN A 22 0.54 31.77 -50.22
CA ASN A 22 0.44 32.00 -51.66
C ASN A 22 1.02 30.86 -52.53
N ASN A 23 1.76 29.91 -51.96
CA ASN A 23 2.33 28.77 -52.69
C ASN A 23 2.45 27.55 -51.76
N ALA A 24 1.80 26.44 -52.11
CA ALA A 24 1.85 25.19 -51.35
C ALA A 24 3.28 24.68 -51.08
N THR A 25 4.20 24.87 -52.02
CA THR A 25 5.63 24.52 -51.85
C THR A 25 6.29 25.37 -50.77
N ASN A 26 6.06 26.68 -50.80
CA ASN A 26 6.62 27.60 -49.81
C ASN A 26 6.01 27.35 -48.44
N PHE A 27 4.71 27.06 -48.38
CA PHE A 27 4.02 26.68 -47.15
C PHE A 27 4.62 25.40 -46.55
N CYS A 28 4.77 24.33 -47.34
CA CYS A 28 5.35 23.07 -46.87
C CYS A 28 6.83 23.20 -46.45
N ASN A 29 7.63 23.98 -47.18
CA ASN A 29 9.02 24.27 -46.80
C ASN A 29 9.07 25.04 -45.47
N THR A 30 8.23 26.07 -45.33
CA THR A 30 8.12 26.87 -44.12
C THR A 30 7.71 26.01 -42.93
N LEU A 31 6.70 25.17 -43.10
CA LEU A 31 6.27 24.22 -42.09
C LEU A 31 7.36 23.22 -41.72
N SER A 32 8.05 22.64 -42.71
CA SER A 32 9.12 21.69 -42.46
C SER A 32 10.27 22.36 -41.69
N ASN A 33 10.59 23.61 -42.00
CA ASN A 33 11.60 24.41 -41.30
C ASN A 33 11.16 24.79 -39.88
N LEU A 34 9.89 25.12 -39.67
CA LEU A 34 9.37 25.38 -38.32
C LEU A 34 9.33 24.09 -37.49
N SER A 35 9.09 22.95 -38.11
CA SER A 35 9.01 21.64 -37.44
C SER A 35 10.36 21.05 -37.04
N THR A 36 11.48 21.61 -37.49
CA THR A 36 12.82 21.20 -37.01
C THR A 36 13.09 21.68 -35.59
N ASP A 37 12.51 22.82 -35.20
CA ASP A 37 12.56 23.36 -33.85
C ASP A 37 11.51 22.65 -32.98
N LYS A 38 11.95 21.94 -31.94
CA LYS A 38 11.08 21.18 -31.03
C LYS A 38 9.98 22.05 -30.40
N SER A 39 10.29 23.32 -30.06
CA SER A 39 9.35 24.22 -29.39
C SER A 39 8.26 24.70 -30.34
N LYS A 40 8.62 25.00 -31.59
CA LYS A 40 7.68 25.42 -32.64
C LYS A 40 6.85 24.24 -33.15
N ARG A 41 7.47 23.06 -33.28
CA ARG A 41 6.77 21.81 -33.59
C ARG A 41 5.68 21.51 -32.56
N LEU A 42 5.96 21.69 -31.27
CA LEU A 42 4.98 21.50 -30.21
C LEU A 42 3.77 22.42 -30.41
N ILE A 43 3.99 23.72 -30.66
CA ILE A 43 2.91 24.69 -30.89
C ILE A 43 2.07 24.29 -32.11
N ILE A 44 2.72 23.96 -33.23
CA ILE A 44 2.07 23.54 -34.48
C ILE A 44 1.19 22.30 -34.29
N ASN A 45 1.58 21.39 -33.39
CA ASN A 45 0.89 20.12 -33.12
C ASN A 45 -0.04 20.18 -31.90
N SER A 46 -0.21 21.34 -31.24
CA SER A 46 -1.04 21.46 -30.03
C SER A 46 -2.09 22.57 -30.12
N ALA A 47 -1.88 23.58 -30.96
CA ALA A 47 -2.79 24.71 -31.13
C ALA A 47 -3.40 24.72 -32.52
N ASP A 48 -4.52 24.02 -32.71
CA ASP A 48 -5.23 23.95 -34.00
C ASP A 48 -5.61 25.33 -34.55
N SER A 49 -5.79 26.30 -33.65
CA SER A 49 -6.13 27.69 -33.97
C SER A 49 -5.05 28.43 -34.76
N ILE A 50 -3.83 27.89 -34.81
CA ILE A 50 -2.73 28.48 -35.59
C ILE A 50 -3.00 28.43 -37.09
N PHE A 51 -3.87 27.52 -37.52
CA PHE A 51 -4.27 27.34 -38.92
C PHE A 51 -5.61 28.01 -39.25
N ASP A 52 -6.28 28.65 -38.29
CA ASP A 52 -7.60 29.21 -38.52
C ASP A 52 -7.54 30.41 -39.47
N GLY A 53 -8.38 30.38 -40.50
CA GLY A 53 -8.41 31.38 -41.57
C GLY A 53 -7.30 31.23 -42.63
N ILE A 54 -6.42 30.23 -42.54
CA ILE A 54 -5.38 29.98 -43.55
C ILE A 54 -5.95 29.15 -44.71
N LYS A 55 -5.95 29.66 -45.94
CA LYS A 55 -6.38 28.92 -47.15
C LYS A 55 -5.27 28.90 -48.20
N ILE A 56 -4.64 27.73 -48.39
CA ILE A 56 -3.49 27.55 -49.29
C ILE A 56 -3.99 27.48 -50.74
N GLN A 57 -3.37 28.25 -51.64
CA GLN A 57 -3.68 28.16 -53.07
C GLN A 57 -3.23 26.81 -53.65
N GLU A 58 -4.16 26.09 -54.27
CA GLU A 58 -3.98 24.73 -54.81
C GLU A 58 -3.21 24.68 -56.15
N THR A 59 -2.12 25.44 -56.29
CA THR A 59 -1.21 25.25 -57.42
C THR A 59 -0.14 24.22 -57.05
N ILE A 60 -0.49 22.93 -57.11
CA ILE A 60 0.50 21.84 -57.09
C ILE A 60 1.21 21.90 -58.45
N GLY A 61 2.32 22.62 -58.53
CA GLY A 61 3.08 22.74 -59.78
C GLY A 61 3.38 21.36 -60.37
N GLU A 62 3.07 21.16 -61.65
CA GLU A 62 3.32 19.92 -62.41
C GLU A 62 4.82 19.55 -62.40
N LYS A 63 5.30 18.86 -61.37
CA LYS A 63 6.69 18.37 -61.31
C LYS A 63 6.73 17.05 -60.53
N HIS A 64 7.18 15.98 -61.21
CA HIS A 64 7.67 14.69 -60.70
C HIS A 64 7.03 14.07 -59.45
N GLU A 65 6.67 12.78 -59.48
CA GLU A 65 6.14 12.01 -58.33
C GLU A 65 6.99 12.12 -57.04
N LYS A 66 8.31 12.37 -57.15
CA LYS A 66 9.18 12.65 -56.00
C LYS A 66 8.73 13.88 -55.19
N HIS A 67 8.25 14.94 -55.85
CA HIS A 67 7.72 16.11 -55.17
C HIS A 67 6.39 15.81 -54.50
N LYS A 68 5.49 15.04 -55.14
CA LYS A 68 4.21 14.63 -54.54
C LYS A 68 4.39 13.86 -53.23
N PHE A 69 5.34 12.93 -53.16
CA PHE A 69 5.69 12.25 -51.91
C PHE A 69 6.29 13.21 -50.85
N TYR A 70 7.09 14.20 -51.26
CA TYR A 70 7.59 15.23 -50.35
C TYR A 70 6.46 16.08 -49.75
N PHE A 71 5.47 16.45 -50.57
CA PHE A 71 4.26 17.15 -50.14
C PHE A 71 3.45 16.32 -49.14
N ALA A 72 3.13 15.07 -49.50
CA ALA A 72 2.40 14.16 -48.62
C ALA A 72 3.13 13.95 -47.27
N ASN A 73 4.46 13.75 -47.29
CA ASN A 73 5.27 13.62 -46.08
C ASN A 73 5.26 14.91 -45.23
N SER A 74 5.30 16.08 -45.87
CA SER A 74 5.30 17.36 -45.14
C SER A 74 3.95 17.62 -44.48
N LEU A 75 2.84 17.30 -45.16
CA LEU A 75 1.49 17.44 -44.63
C LEU A 75 1.18 16.38 -43.55
N ALA A 76 1.73 15.16 -43.68
CA ALA A 76 1.60 14.11 -42.67
C ALA A 76 2.22 14.49 -41.32
N LYS A 77 3.09 15.51 -41.26
CA LYS A 77 3.62 16.10 -40.01
C LYS A 77 2.59 16.94 -39.26
N ILE A 78 1.44 17.27 -39.87
CA ILE A 78 0.41 18.14 -39.29
C ILE A 78 -0.80 17.28 -38.89
N PRO A 79 -1.13 17.22 -37.60
CA PRO A 79 -2.29 16.48 -37.13
C PRO A 79 -3.61 16.93 -37.80
N LYS A 80 -3.83 18.24 -37.96
CA LYS A 80 -5.03 18.81 -38.61
C LYS A 80 -5.26 18.31 -40.04
N ALA A 81 -4.20 17.96 -40.77
CA ALA A 81 -4.28 17.41 -42.13
C ALA A 81 -4.66 15.91 -42.16
N VAL A 82 -4.36 15.19 -41.08
CA VAL A 82 -4.38 13.73 -41.00
C VAL A 82 -5.57 13.20 -40.19
N PHE A 83 -5.93 13.89 -39.11
CA PHE A 83 -7.01 13.53 -38.20
C PHE A 83 -8.24 14.41 -38.39
N LEU A 84 -9.40 13.87 -38.01
CA LEU A 84 -10.61 14.65 -37.84
C LEU A 84 -10.51 15.52 -36.56
N PRO A 85 -11.02 16.76 -36.58
CA PRO A 85 -11.12 17.56 -35.35
C PRO A 85 -12.14 16.93 -34.40
N ARG A 86 -11.87 16.94 -33.08
CA ARG A 86 -12.85 16.45 -32.07
C ARG A 86 -14.02 17.41 -31.83
N CYS A 87 -13.84 18.71 -32.09
CA CYS A 87 -14.90 19.71 -31.99
C CYS A 87 -15.41 20.08 -33.40
N ALA A 88 -16.57 19.54 -33.78
CA ALA A 88 -17.17 19.72 -35.10
C ALA A 88 -17.64 21.16 -35.42
N GLN A 89 -17.75 22.04 -34.41
CA GLN A 89 -18.26 23.41 -34.60
C GLN A 89 -17.28 24.34 -35.35
N ASP A 90 -15.99 23.98 -35.47
CA ASP A 90 -14.96 24.85 -36.06
C ASP A 90 -14.70 24.63 -37.56
N ASP A 91 -15.31 23.63 -38.20
CA ASP A 91 -14.93 23.24 -39.57
C ASP A 91 -15.40 24.23 -40.66
N SER A 92 -16.34 25.14 -40.35
CA SER A 92 -16.81 26.15 -41.32
C SER A 92 -15.77 27.22 -41.67
N SER A 93 -14.69 27.33 -40.87
CA SER A 93 -13.59 28.29 -41.04
C SER A 93 -12.23 27.64 -41.32
N SER A 94 -12.20 26.31 -41.53
CA SER A 94 -10.99 25.50 -41.45
C SER A 94 -10.07 25.57 -42.68
N CYS A 95 -8.80 25.26 -42.42
CA CYS A 95 -7.70 25.25 -43.38
C CYS A 95 -7.84 24.08 -44.37
N ASN A 96 -7.60 24.30 -45.67
CA ASN A 96 -7.76 23.28 -46.72
C ASN A 96 -6.62 22.23 -46.79
N LEU A 97 -5.86 22.04 -45.70
CA LEU A 97 -4.79 21.04 -45.64
C LEU A 97 -5.25 19.59 -45.92
N PRO A 98 -6.41 19.13 -45.41
CA PRO A 98 -6.88 17.76 -45.68
C PRO A 98 -7.18 17.52 -47.16
N SER A 99 -7.86 18.46 -47.83
CA SER A 99 -8.21 18.32 -49.24
C SER A 99 -6.97 18.32 -50.14
N ILE A 100 -5.94 19.11 -49.78
CA ILE A 100 -4.66 19.12 -50.48
C ILE A 100 -3.94 17.78 -50.31
N LEU A 101 -3.93 17.20 -49.10
CA LEU A 101 -3.33 15.89 -48.86
C LEU A 101 -4.04 14.79 -49.64
N GLU A 102 -5.37 14.76 -49.60
CA GLU A 102 -6.21 13.81 -50.36
C GLU A 102 -5.92 13.89 -51.86
N THR A 103 -5.94 15.11 -52.43
CA THR A 103 -5.63 15.34 -53.84
C THR A 103 -4.21 14.89 -54.18
N THR A 104 -3.23 15.18 -53.32
CA THR A 104 -1.82 14.79 -53.52
C THR A 104 -1.66 13.27 -53.54
N LEU A 105 -2.31 12.54 -52.62
CA LEU A 105 -2.24 11.08 -52.56
C LEU A 105 -2.95 10.42 -53.74
N ASN A 106 -4.11 10.93 -54.16
CA ASN A 106 -4.83 10.42 -55.34
C ASN A 106 -4.05 10.64 -56.65
N GLN A 107 -3.19 11.66 -56.71
CA GLN A 107 -2.32 11.94 -57.85
C GLN A 107 -1.02 11.11 -57.87
N ILE A 108 -0.70 10.39 -56.79
CA ILE A 108 0.38 9.40 -56.77
C ILE A 108 -0.23 8.12 -57.35
N GLY A 109 0.17 7.74 -58.58
CA GLY A 109 -0.32 6.52 -59.26
C GLY A 109 0.10 5.22 -58.57
N ASP A 110 0.06 4.08 -59.30
CA ASP A 110 0.31 2.72 -58.77
C ASP A 110 1.38 2.65 -57.66
N SER A 111 0.91 2.51 -56.42
CA SER A 111 1.75 2.43 -55.22
C SER A 111 2.76 1.28 -55.27
N ASP A 112 2.48 0.27 -56.09
CA ASP A 112 3.24 -0.96 -56.32
C ASP A 112 4.68 -0.69 -56.78
N LYS A 113 4.92 0.45 -57.45
CA LYS A 113 6.26 0.82 -57.93
C LYS A 113 7.07 1.63 -56.91
N PHE A 114 6.44 2.05 -55.81
CA PHE A 114 7.02 3.00 -54.85
C PHE A 114 6.95 2.57 -53.38
N HIS A 115 6.93 1.27 -53.08
CA HIS A 115 6.91 0.75 -51.71
C HIS A 115 7.91 1.43 -50.75
N SER A 116 9.14 1.73 -51.19
CA SER A 116 10.11 2.44 -50.34
C SER A 116 9.69 3.88 -50.00
N LYS A 117 9.01 4.60 -50.90
CA LYS A 117 8.54 5.97 -50.65
C LYS A 117 7.24 5.97 -49.85
N VAL A 118 6.34 5.03 -50.13
CA VAL A 118 5.14 4.82 -49.32
C VAL A 118 5.54 4.45 -47.89
N ASN A 119 6.54 3.59 -47.70
CA ASN A 119 7.06 3.28 -46.38
C ASN A 119 7.61 4.53 -45.65
N LEU A 120 8.24 5.48 -46.34
CA LEU A 120 8.65 6.75 -45.73
C LEU A 120 7.45 7.60 -45.29
N PHE A 121 6.36 7.60 -46.06
CA PHE A 121 5.11 8.26 -45.69
C PHE A 121 4.45 7.59 -44.48
N LEU A 122 4.42 6.25 -44.44
CA LEU A 122 3.94 5.48 -43.28
C LEU A 122 4.77 5.76 -42.03
N LEU A 123 6.09 5.78 -42.15
CA LEU A 123 6.98 6.16 -41.06
C LEU A 123 6.68 7.57 -40.58
N GLN A 124 6.40 8.51 -41.49
CA GLN A 124 6.05 9.88 -41.11
C GLN A 124 4.69 9.98 -40.41
N LEU A 125 3.65 9.26 -40.89
CA LEU A 125 2.35 9.18 -40.21
C LEU A 125 2.50 8.59 -38.81
N ARG A 126 3.27 7.51 -38.69
CA ARG A 126 3.60 6.90 -37.42
C ARG A 126 4.39 7.85 -36.52
N ASP A 127 5.39 8.53 -37.05
CA ASP A 127 6.22 9.47 -36.27
C ASP A 127 5.39 10.66 -35.79
N THR A 128 4.37 11.09 -36.55
CA THR A 128 3.39 12.07 -36.08
C THR A 128 2.53 11.49 -34.95
N ALA A 129 1.98 10.29 -35.11
CA ALA A 129 1.19 9.62 -34.06
C ALA A 129 2.01 9.36 -32.79
N ASN A 130 3.26 8.91 -32.94
CA ASN A 130 4.21 8.71 -31.85
C ASN A 130 4.58 10.03 -31.19
N TYR A 131 4.84 11.09 -31.96
CA TYR A 131 5.12 12.41 -31.41
C TYR A 131 3.93 12.92 -30.59
N LEU A 132 2.70 12.75 -31.09
CA LEU A 132 1.51 13.07 -30.33
C LEU A 132 1.44 12.24 -29.04
N SER A 133 1.67 10.93 -29.11
CA SER A 133 1.73 10.01 -27.96
C SER A 133 2.78 10.39 -26.91
N GLU A 134 4.02 10.64 -27.34
CA GLU A 134 5.15 11.01 -26.50
C GLU A 134 4.92 12.34 -25.78
N ASN A 135 4.21 13.27 -26.42
CA ASN A 135 3.83 14.56 -25.85
C ASN A 135 2.41 14.55 -25.26
N GLN A 136 1.75 13.39 -25.23
CA GLN A 136 0.39 13.15 -24.73
C GLN A 136 -0.73 13.94 -25.45
N LEU A 137 -0.45 14.48 -26.64
CA LEU A 137 -1.36 15.32 -27.43
C LEU A 137 -2.38 14.53 -28.25
N GLN A 138 -2.32 13.19 -28.28
CA GLN A 138 -3.23 12.37 -29.10
C GLN A 138 -4.71 12.57 -28.75
N ASP A 139 -5.00 12.98 -27.50
CA ASP A 139 -6.37 13.22 -27.05
C ASP A 139 -6.99 14.49 -27.62
N ASN A 140 -6.19 15.41 -28.17
CA ASN A 140 -6.70 16.60 -28.84
C ASN A 140 -7.24 16.29 -30.24
N TYR A 141 -6.96 15.12 -30.78
CA TYR A 141 -7.25 14.74 -32.17
C TYR A 141 -8.23 13.57 -32.25
N GLY A 142 -9.13 13.62 -33.24
CA GLY A 142 -10.10 12.57 -33.55
C GLY A 142 -9.47 11.41 -34.34
N PRO A 143 -10.29 10.48 -34.87
CA PRO A 143 -9.77 9.38 -35.69
C PRO A 143 -9.14 9.88 -36.99
N LEU A 144 -8.37 8.99 -37.64
CA LEU A 144 -7.78 9.24 -38.94
C LEU A 144 -8.86 9.59 -39.97
N ARG A 145 -8.60 10.55 -40.86
CA ARG A 145 -9.56 10.94 -41.89
C ARG A 145 -9.89 9.75 -42.82
N PRO A 146 -11.16 9.59 -43.25
CA PRO A 146 -11.59 8.43 -44.05
C PRO A 146 -10.74 8.16 -45.30
N PHE A 147 -10.39 9.20 -46.07
CA PHE A 147 -9.59 9.03 -47.29
C PHE A 147 -8.20 8.42 -47.04
N LEU A 148 -7.60 8.68 -45.86
CA LEU A 148 -6.33 8.07 -45.47
C LEU A 148 -6.51 6.60 -45.09
N VAL A 149 -7.61 6.26 -44.42
CA VAL A 149 -7.95 4.86 -44.12
C VAL A 149 -8.07 4.07 -45.42
N ASP A 150 -8.76 4.62 -46.42
CA ASP A 150 -8.91 3.98 -47.74
C ASP A 150 -7.58 3.84 -48.47
N TYR A 151 -6.72 4.87 -48.42
CA TYR A 151 -5.37 4.81 -49.00
C TYR A 151 -4.51 3.71 -48.35
N LEU A 152 -4.55 3.59 -47.02
CA LEU A 152 -3.81 2.57 -46.27
C LEU A 152 -4.29 1.15 -46.60
N LYS A 153 -5.61 0.94 -46.75
CA LYS A 153 -6.19 -0.35 -47.15
C LYS A 153 -5.79 -0.75 -48.57
N LYS A 154 -5.85 0.18 -49.54
CA LYS A 154 -5.36 -0.08 -50.90
C LYS A 154 -3.87 -0.45 -50.93
N TYR A 155 -3.05 0.23 -50.12
CA TYR A 155 -1.63 -0.10 -50.01
C TYR A 155 -1.39 -1.47 -49.35
N GLN A 156 -2.23 -1.87 -48.38
CA GLN A 156 -2.16 -3.21 -47.78
C GLN A 156 -2.34 -4.30 -48.83
N GLU A 157 -3.36 -4.20 -49.67
CA GLU A 157 -3.64 -5.17 -50.75
C GLU A 157 -2.45 -5.29 -51.71
N SER A 158 -1.93 -4.14 -52.17
CA SER A 158 -0.74 -4.04 -53.01
C SER A 158 0.51 -4.70 -52.38
N LEU A 159 0.78 -4.40 -51.11
CA LEU A 159 1.96 -4.92 -50.41
C LEU A 159 1.90 -6.44 -50.20
N ILE A 160 0.71 -6.97 -49.91
CA ILE A 160 0.49 -8.41 -49.74
C ILE A 160 0.69 -9.14 -51.07
N ALA A 161 0.09 -8.63 -52.15
CA ALA A 161 0.17 -9.21 -53.50
C ALA A 161 1.58 -9.12 -54.13
N CYS A 162 2.48 -8.27 -53.62
CA CYS A 162 3.80 -8.07 -54.20
C CYS A 162 4.75 -9.26 -53.99
N GLU A 163 5.06 -10.01 -55.05
CA GLU A 163 5.96 -11.17 -55.00
C GLU A 163 7.45 -10.81 -55.19
N TYR A 164 7.76 -9.66 -55.78
CA TYR A 164 9.14 -9.26 -56.13
C TYR A 164 9.95 -8.70 -54.95
N LEU A 165 9.32 -8.44 -53.80
CA LEU A 165 9.98 -7.95 -52.59
C LEU A 165 10.67 -9.10 -51.82
N LYS A 166 11.98 -8.99 -51.60
CA LYS A 166 12.72 -9.94 -50.74
C LYS A 166 12.07 -10.06 -49.35
N LYS A 167 11.97 -11.29 -48.83
CA LYS A 167 11.32 -11.60 -47.54
C LYS A 167 11.67 -10.64 -46.39
N PRO A 168 12.95 -10.23 -46.14
CA PRO A 168 13.27 -9.29 -45.07
C PRO A 168 12.68 -7.89 -45.27
N LYS A 169 12.66 -7.38 -46.51
CA LYS A 169 12.08 -6.07 -46.84
C LYS A 169 10.56 -6.12 -46.81
N LYS A 170 9.96 -7.18 -47.33
CA LYS A 170 8.50 -7.42 -47.26
C LYS A 170 8.05 -7.49 -45.80
N LEU A 171 8.75 -8.26 -44.97
CA LEU A 171 8.50 -8.33 -43.53
C LEU A 171 8.58 -6.96 -42.86
N HIS A 172 9.63 -6.17 -43.14
CA HIS A 172 9.79 -4.83 -42.58
C HIS A 172 8.64 -3.88 -42.97
N TYR A 173 8.24 -3.87 -44.25
CA TYR A 173 7.13 -3.03 -44.72
C TYR A 173 5.78 -3.48 -44.18
N CYS A 174 5.52 -4.80 -44.11
CA CYS A 174 4.29 -5.33 -43.51
C CYS A 174 4.19 -4.98 -42.02
N LEU A 175 5.28 -5.12 -41.27
CA LEU A 175 5.30 -4.75 -39.85
C LEU A 175 5.14 -3.24 -39.63
N THR A 176 5.72 -2.40 -40.50
CA THR A 176 5.55 -0.95 -40.45
C THR A 176 4.10 -0.55 -40.71
N LEU A 177 3.47 -1.12 -41.75
CA LEU A 177 2.05 -0.87 -42.03
C LEU A 177 1.15 -1.39 -40.91
N MET A 178 1.42 -2.58 -40.38
CA MET A 178 0.66 -3.17 -39.28
C MET A 178 0.73 -2.30 -38.02
N GLU A 179 1.89 -1.72 -37.73
CA GLU A 179 2.02 -0.75 -36.63
C GLU A 179 1.21 0.51 -36.88
N VAL A 180 1.27 1.09 -38.09
CA VAL A 180 0.49 2.29 -38.46
C VAL A 180 -1.01 2.03 -38.33
N LEU A 181 -1.51 0.91 -38.87
CA LEU A 181 -2.92 0.52 -38.75
C LEU A 181 -3.31 0.36 -37.28
N LYS A 182 -2.45 -0.26 -36.46
CA LYS A 182 -2.67 -0.40 -35.02
C LYS A 182 -2.67 0.94 -34.28
N CYS A 183 -1.79 1.87 -34.63
CA CYS A 183 -1.76 3.23 -34.05
C CYS A 183 -3.09 3.97 -34.25
N PHE A 184 -3.83 3.63 -35.31
CA PHE A 184 -5.10 4.27 -35.67
C PHE A 184 -6.33 3.38 -35.46
N SER A 185 -6.17 2.25 -34.76
CA SER A 185 -7.26 1.27 -34.53
C SER A 185 -7.98 0.83 -35.80
N ILE A 186 -7.22 0.63 -36.88
CA ILE A 186 -7.73 0.09 -38.15
C ILE A 186 -7.51 -1.42 -38.15
N ASP A 187 -8.59 -2.19 -38.19
CA ASP A 187 -8.52 -3.64 -38.23
C ASP A 187 -8.00 -4.16 -39.57
N SER A 188 -7.12 -5.16 -39.50
CA SER A 188 -6.63 -5.90 -40.67
C SER A 188 -6.32 -7.34 -40.27
N GLN A 189 -6.96 -8.31 -40.93
CA GLN A 189 -6.70 -9.74 -40.71
C GLN A 189 -5.63 -10.30 -41.66
N ASP A 190 -5.53 -9.78 -42.88
CA ASP A 190 -4.65 -10.32 -43.92
C ASP A 190 -3.16 -10.03 -43.65
N LEU A 191 -2.87 -8.88 -43.07
CA LEU A 191 -1.50 -8.44 -42.80
C LEU A 191 -0.83 -9.25 -41.67
N PRO A 192 -1.46 -9.50 -40.50
CA PRO A 192 -0.94 -10.43 -39.50
C PRO A 192 -0.74 -11.85 -40.06
N GLN A 193 -1.68 -12.34 -40.89
CA GLN A 193 -1.58 -13.67 -41.48
C GLN A 193 -0.39 -13.78 -42.43
N THR A 194 -0.17 -12.76 -43.27
CA THR A 194 0.99 -12.68 -44.16
C THR A 194 2.30 -12.67 -43.39
N VAL A 195 2.38 -11.92 -42.28
CA VAL A 195 3.57 -11.89 -41.42
C VAL A 195 3.84 -13.27 -40.78
N LYS A 196 2.79 -13.96 -40.31
CA LYS A 196 2.91 -15.32 -39.78
C LYS A 196 3.46 -16.30 -40.81
N ILE A 197 2.93 -16.26 -42.05
CA ILE A 197 3.43 -17.11 -43.14
C ILE A 197 4.93 -16.84 -43.40
N ILE A 198 5.33 -15.56 -43.49
CA ILE A 198 6.75 -15.21 -43.72
C ILE A 198 7.66 -15.74 -42.59
N LEU A 199 7.23 -15.63 -41.34
CA LEU A 199 8.01 -16.08 -40.18
C LEU A 199 8.01 -17.61 -40.03
N LYS A 200 6.91 -18.28 -40.39
CA LYS A 200 6.83 -19.76 -40.43
C LYS A 200 7.75 -20.34 -41.50
N ASP A 201 7.76 -19.74 -42.69
CA ASP A 201 8.61 -20.19 -43.80
C ASP A 201 10.09 -19.87 -43.58
N SER A 202 10.42 -18.95 -42.67
CA SER A 202 11.78 -18.44 -42.47
C SER A 202 12.00 -17.94 -41.03
N PRO A 203 11.98 -18.83 -40.02
CA PRO A 203 11.98 -18.47 -38.60
C PRO A 203 13.29 -17.78 -38.16
N GLU A 204 14.41 -18.05 -38.82
CA GLU A 204 15.70 -17.39 -38.59
C GLU A 204 15.68 -15.86 -38.78
N LEU A 205 14.69 -15.33 -39.51
CA LEU A 205 14.51 -13.88 -39.65
C LEU A 205 14.35 -13.19 -38.28
N VAL A 206 13.79 -13.87 -37.28
CA VAL A 206 13.64 -13.34 -35.92
C VAL A 206 14.99 -12.95 -35.30
N LYS A 207 16.07 -13.68 -35.60
CA LYS A 207 17.42 -13.37 -35.12
C LYS A 207 18.12 -12.30 -35.97
N ALA A 208 17.87 -12.27 -37.28
CA ALA A 208 18.58 -11.41 -38.22
C ALA A 208 18.01 -9.98 -38.34
N VAL A 209 16.80 -9.73 -37.85
CA VAL A 209 16.16 -8.41 -38.03
C VAL A 209 16.72 -7.33 -37.08
N PRO A 210 16.75 -6.05 -37.53
CA PRO A 210 17.11 -4.91 -36.68
C PRO A 210 16.21 -4.79 -35.44
N LEU A 211 16.72 -4.13 -34.41
CA LEU A 211 16.01 -3.88 -33.14
C LEU A 211 14.57 -3.35 -33.34
N GLN A 212 14.38 -2.39 -34.24
CA GLN A 212 13.06 -1.80 -34.51
C GLN A 212 12.07 -2.86 -34.99
N THR A 213 12.48 -3.70 -35.92
CA THR A 213 11.67 -4.82 -36.43
C THR A 213 11.49 -5.90 -35.37
N PHE A 214 12.51 -6.20 -34.56
CA PHE A 214 12.44 -7.15 -33.44
C PHE A 214 11.41 -6.73 -32.39
N ARG A 215 11.32 -5.43 -32.06
CA ARG A 215 10.28 -4.87 -31.18
C ARG A 215 8.86 -5.16 -31.70
N TYR A 216 8.64 -5.15 -33.01
CA TYR A 216 7.34 -5.48 -33.59
C TYR A 216 7.03 -6.97 -33.53
N ILE A 217 8.01 -7.81 -33.85
CA ILE A 217 7.89 -9.27 -33.73
C ILE A 217 7.52 -9.66 -32.30
N SER A 218 8.11 -8.99 -31.29
CA SER A 218 7.77 -9.26 -29.89
C SER A 218 6.27 -9.15 -29.60
N LYS A 219 5.52 -8.30 -30.29
CA LYS A 219 4.09 -8.06 -30.02
C LYS A 219 3.16 -9.09 -30.69
N LEU A 220 3.71 -10.04 -31.44
CA LEU A 220 2.95 -11.05 -32.17
C LEU A 220 2.85 -12.37 -31.38
N VAL A 221 1.82 -13.15 -31.69
CA VAL A 221 1.77 -14.57 -31.35
C VAL A 221 2.53 -15.31 -32.45
N LEU A 222 3.64 -15.93 -32.06
CA LEU A 222 4.56 -16.63 -32.95
C LEU A 222 4.26 -18.14 -32.94
N ASP A 223 4.61 -18.82 -34.02
CA ASP A 223 4.63 -20.29 -34.05
C ASP A 223 5.82 -20.81 -33.22
N SER A 224 5.77 -22.07 -32.76
CA SER A 224 6.73 -22.66 -31.81
C SER A 224 8.20 -22.45 -32.18
N ASP A 225 8.55 -22.61 -33.46
CA ASP A 225 9.94 -22.51 -33.91
C ASP A 225 10.44 -21.06 -33.90
N ALA A 226 9.61 -20.12 -34.34
CA ALA A 226 9.92 -18.70 -34.28
C ALA A 226 9.92 -18.17 -32.84
N GLU A 227 9.04 -18.69 -31.97
CA GLU A 227 8.98 -18.36 -30.55
C GLU A 227 10.23 -18.84 -29.79
N ASN A 228 10.70 -20.06 -30.08
CA ASN A 228 11.94 -20.59 -29.50
C ASN A 228 13.14 -19.72 -29.86
N LEU A 229 13.30 -19.36 -31.14
CA LEU A 229 14.38 -18.48 -31.58
C LEU A 229 14.24 -17.04 -31.04
N PHE A 230 13.01 -16.55 -30.86
CA PHE A 230 12.74 -15.28 -30.20
C PHE A 230 13.20 -15.29 -28.74
N ASN A 231 12.82 -16.33 -27.98
CA ASN A 231 13.17 -16.48 -26.57
C ASN A 231 14.67 -16.69 -26.38
N GLU A 232 15.34 -17.41 -27.29
CA GLU A 232 16.80 -17.55 -27.28
C GLU A 232 17.50 -16.19 -27.46
N ARG A 233 17.05 -15.40 -28.46
CA ARG A 233 17.56 -14.03 -28.66
C ARG A 233 17.25 -13.14 -27.45
N MET A 234 16.08 -13.26 -26.82
CA MET A 234 15.75 -12.49 -25.62
C MET A 234 16.73 -12.80 -24.48
N LYS A 235 16.97 -14.10 -24.19
CA LYS A 235 17.90 -14.52 -23.13
C LYS A 235 19.35 -14.08 -23.41
N SER A 236 19.78 -14.07 -24.67
CA SER A 236 21.15 -13.64 -25.01
C SER A 236 21.40 -12.14 -24.76
N ILE A 237 20.35 -11.29 -24.76
CA ILE A 237 20.47 -9.84 -24.52
C ILE A 237 21.12 -9.51 -23.18
N ALA A 238 20.92 -10.32 -22.13
CA ALA A 238 21.53 -10.10 -20.81
C ALA A 238 23.07 -10.05 -20.87
N TYR A 239 23.67 -10.66 -21.89
CA TYR A 239 25.11 -10.76 -22.10
C TYR A 239 25.66 -9.71 -23.09
N GLU A 240 24.80 -8.92 -23.74
CA GLU A 240 25.22 -7.87 -24.67
C GLU A 240 25.88 -6.67 -23.94
N SER A 241 26.42 -5.70 -24.69
CA SER A 241 26.95 -4.46 -24.11
C SER A 241 25.87 -3.67 -23.37
N LEU A 242 26.26 -2.83 -22.40
CA LEU A 242 25.33 -2.06 -21.56
C LEU A 242 24.34 -1.24 -22.40
N SER A 243 24.78 -0.54 -23.44
CA SER A 243 23.89 0.24 -24.32
C SER A 243 22.89 -0.63 -25.07
N SER A 244 23.31 -1.81 -25.55
CA SER A 244 22.41 -2.73 -26.25
C SER A 244 21.40 -3.35 -25.28
N LEU A 245 21.85 -3.79 -24.11
CA LEU A 245 21.00 -4.29 -23.02
C LEU A 245 19.91 -3.26 -22.66
N ILE A 246 20.29 -2.01 -22.38
CA ILE A 246 19.36 -0.92 -22.02
C ILE A 246 18.28 -0.72 -23.09
N LYS A 247 18.66 -0.72 -24.38
CA LYS A 247 17.73 -0.54 -25.51
C LYS A 247 16.68 -1.65 -25.61
N HIS A 248 16.90 -2.80 -25.00
CA HIS A 248 15.98 -3.93 -25.00
C HIS A 248 15.19 -4.07 -23.69
N LEU A 249 15.59 -3.42 -22.59
CA LEU A 249 14.94 -3.56 -21.27
C LEU A 249 13.44 -3.26 -21.31
N GLY A 250 13.03 -2.22 -22.05
CA GLY A 250 11.61 -1.91 -22.21
C GLY A 250 10.81 -3.08 -22.80
N VAL A 251 11.39 -3.87 -23.71
CA VAL A 251 10.75 -5.08 -24.27
C VAL A 251 10.76 -6.20 -23.24
N VAL A 252 11.89 -6.41 -22.55
CA VAL A 252 12.06 -7.44 -21.52
C VAL A 252 11.02 -7.27 -20.41
N PHE A 253 10.91 -6.07 -19.83
CA PHE A 253 9.98 -5.78 -18.74
C PHE A 253 8.50 -5.81 -19.17
N ILE A 254 8.23 -5.71 -20.48
CA ILE A 254 6.88 -5.91 -21.02
C ILE A 254 6.57 -7.39 -21.28
N LYS A 255 7.58 -8.24 -21.47
CA LYS A 255 7.37 -9.62 -21.92
C LYS A 255 7.56 -10.69 -20.85
N PHE A 256 8.51 -10.49 -19.95
CA PHE A 256 8.73 -11.42 -18.85
C PHE A 256 7.81 -11.09 -17.69
N GLU A 257 7.04 -12.08 -17.25
CA GLU A 257 6.25 -11.99 -16.01
C GLU A 257 6.95 -12.70 -14.84
N ASN A 258 7.92 -13.57 -15.15
CA ASN A 258 8.71 -14.29 -14.16
C ASN A 258 9.67 -13.33 -13.43
N LYS A 259 9.54 -13.28 -12.11
CA LYS A 259 10.39 -12.48 -11.21
C LYS A 259 11.88 -12.76 -11.40
N VAL A 260 12.27 -14.02 -11.49
CA VAL A 260 13.69 -14.44 -11.56
C VAL A 260 14.36 -13.91 -12.83
N ASP A 261 13.63 -13.90 -13.95
CA ASP A 261 14.14 -13.37 -15.21
C ASP A 261 14.34 -11.85 -15.09
N LEU A 262 13.35 -11.12 -14.54
CA LEU A 262 13.43 -9.67 -14.34
C LEU A 262 14.59 -9.27 -13.40
N GLU A 263 14.79 -10.00 -12.30
CA GLU A 263 15.91 -9.81 -11.37
C GLU A 263 17.26 -10.04 -12.03
N THR A 264 17.34 -11.05 -12.91
CA THR A 264 18.57 -11.37 -13.67
C THR A 264 18.96 -10.20 -14.58
N TYR A 265 18.01 -9.61 -15.31
CA TYR A 265 18.29 -8.45 -16.16
C TYR A 265 18.65 -7.20 -15.33
N LEU A 266 17.95 -6.94 -14.22
CA LEU A 266 18.31 -5.81 -13.33
C LEU A 266 19.71 -5.98 -12.74
N SER A 267 20.07 -7.20 -12.34
CA SER A 267 21.40 -7.54 -11.83
C SER A 267 22.47 -7.39 -12.91
N ALA A 268 22.19 -7.83 -14.14
CA ALA A 268 23.09 -7.67 -15.29
C ALA A 268 23.34 -6.19 -15.61
N VAL A 269 22.30 -5.36 -15.63
CA VAL A 269 22.41 -3.90 -15.82
C VAL A 269 23.24 -3.29 -14.68
N THR A 270 22.95 -3.65 -13.43
CA THR A 270 23.67 -3.16 -12.25
C THR A 270 25.16 -3.48 -12.31
N HIS A 271 25.50 -4.73 -12.63
CA HIS A 271 26.88 -5.17 -12.77
C HIS A 271 27.60 -4.45 -13.92
N LYS A 272 26.98 -4.41 -15.10
CA LYS A 272 27.56 -3.74 -16.27
C LYS A 272 27.70 -2.25 -16.08
N MET A 273 26.76 -1.59 -15.41
CA MET A 273 26.88 -0.17 -15.08
C MET A 273 28.10 0.13 -14.21
N LYS A 274 28.54 -0.78 -13.33
CA LYS A 274 29.74 -0.57 -12.51
C LYS A 274 31.05 -0.61 -13.31
N ILE A 275 31.05 -1.27 -14.47
CA ILE A 275 32.26 -1.57 -15.26
C ILE A 275 32.30 -0.80 -16.58
N GLU A 276 31.15 -0.59 -17.21
CA GLU A 276 30.99 0.05 -18.52
C GLU A 276 30.55 1.53 -18.37
N THR A 277 30.99 2.37 -19.30
CA THR A 277 30.53 3.76 -19.40
C THR A 277 29.14 3.83 -20.02
N CYS A 278 28.35 4.82 -19.61
CA CYS A 278 26.96 4.96 -20.02
C CYS A 278 26.73 6.35 -20.61
N SER A 279 26.17 6.39 -21.83
CA SER A 279 25.81 7.65 -22.49
C SER A 279 24.64 8.33 -21.77
N LYS A 280 24.37 9.59 -22.12
CA LYS A 280 23.22 10.32 -21.57
C LYS A 280 21.92 9.65 -22.01
N GLU A 281 21.85 9.29 -23.29
CA GLU A 281 20.69 8.67 -23.93
C GLU A 281 20.36 7.31 -23.31
N ASP A 282 21.39 6.50 -23.01
CA ASP A 282 21.22 5.21 -22.34
C ASP A 282 20.68 5.38 -20.90
N ILE A 283 21.17 6.37 -20.14
CA ILE A 283 20.65 6.66 -18.78
C ILE A 283 19.17 7.04 -18.86
N MET A 284 18.79 7.89 -19.82
CA MET A 284 17.41 8.31 -20.00
C MET A 284 16.50 7.13 -20.39
N GLU A 285 16.96 6.26 -21.28
CA GLU A 285 16.20 5.07 -21.68
C GLU A 285 16.06 4.04 -20.55
N LEU A 286 17.10 3.91 -19.71
CA LEU A 286 17.05 3.09 -18.51
C LEU A 286 16.00 3.61 -17.53
N LEU A 287 15.98 4.91 -17.23
CA LEU A 287 14.97 5.52 -16.36
C LEU A 287 13.54 5.32 -16.90
N ARG A 288 13.33 5.45 -18.22
CA ARG A 288 12.03 5.14 -18.84
C ARG A 288 11.64 3.68 -18.62
N SER A 289 12.58 2.76 -18.78
CA SER A 289 12.35 1.32 -18.60
C SER A 289 12.04 0.97 -17.14
N LEU A 290 12.73 1.57 -16.17
CA LEU A 290 12.46 1.37 -14.73
C LEU A 290 11.09 1.91 -14.32
N LYS A 291 10.65 3.03 -14.91
CA LYS A 291 9.30 3.56 -14.70
C LYS A 291 8.22 2.57 -15.19
N VAL A 292 8.46 1.85 -16.29
CA VAL A 292 7.57 0.79 -16.80
C VAL A 292 7.53 -0.39 -15.83
N LEU A 293 8.69 -0.83 -15.34
CA LEU A 293 8.79 -1.93 -14.37
C LEU A 293 8.00 -1.62 -13.09
N GLY A 294 8.21 -0.46 -12.48
CA GLY A 294 7.54 -0.08 -11.23
C GLY A 294 6.02 0.14 -11.37
N ALA A 295 5.53 0.44 -12.58
CA ALA A 295 4.09 0.53 -12.84
C ALA A 295 3.41 -0.86 -12.93
N ARG A 296 4.15 -1.89 -13.38
CA ARG A 296 3.61 -3.22 -13.65
C ARG A 296 3.86 -4.23 -12.53
N HIS A 297 4.97 -4.12 -11.79
CA HIS A 297 5.37 -5.07 -10.76
C HIS A 297 5.59 -4.33 -9.42
N ARG A 298 4.86 -4.74 -8.36
CA ARG A 298 4.91 -4.13 -7.02
C ARG A 298 5.55 -5.07 -5.96
N ASP A 299 6.51 -5.87 -6.37
CA ASP A 299 7.25 -6.78 -5.48
C ASP A 299 8.36 -6.02 -4.72
N GLU A 300 8.54 -6.32 -3.44
CA GLU A 300 9.49 -5.62 -2.57
C GLU A 300 10.96 -5.85 -2.99
N ASP A 301 11.30 -7.04 -3.47
CA ASP A 301 12.68 -7.36 -3.89
C ASP A 301 13.04 -6.64 -5.19
N LEU A 302 12.11 -6.60 -6.15
CA LEU A 302 12.25 -5.82 -7.38
C LEU A 302 12.34 -4.30 -7.07
N ALA A 303 11.60 -3.81 -6.08
CA ALA A 303 11.67 -2.42 -5.64
C ALA A 303 13.03 -2.09 -5.00
N ASN A 304 13.61 -3.02 -4.22
CA ASN A 304 14.93 -2.88 -3.61
C ASN A 304 16.05 -2.86 -4.68
N LEU A 305 15.98 -3.74 -5.68
CA LEU A 305 16.93 -3.76 -6.80
C LEU A 305 16.84 -2.49 -7.64
N THR A 306 15.62 -2.03 -7.93
CA THR A 306 15.39 -0.78 -8.65
C THR A 306 15.95 0.43 -7.87
N SER A 307 15.73 0.46 -6.55
CA SER A 307 16.29 1.50 -5.68
C SER A 307 17.81 1.50 -5.73
N SER A 308 18.44 0.33 -5.59
CA SER A 308 19.91 0.16 -5.66
C SER A 308 20.49 0.64 -7.00
N LEU A 309 19.78 0.37 -8.11
CA LEU A 309 20.18 0.82 -9.43
C LEU A 309 20.04 2.35 -9.58
N LEU A 310 18.99 2.96 -9.01
CA LEU A 310 18.86 4.41 -8.97
C LEU A 310 20.01 5.06 -8.18
N GLU A 311 20.43 4.50 -7.05
CA GLU A 311 21.57 5.01 -6.30
C GLU A 311 22.86 5.02 -7.13
N LEU A 312 23.06 4.05 -8.02
CA LEU A 312 24.17 4.00 -8.98
C LEU A 312 24.04 5.03 -10.12
N ILE A 313 22.81 5.33 -10.55
CA ILE A 313 22.53 6.29 -11.61
C ILE A 313 22.72 7.72 -11.10
N TYR A 314 22.34 8.01 -9.84
CA TYR A 314 22.29 9.38 -9.31
C TYR A 314 23.59 10.16 -9.47
N PRO A 315 24.79 9.67 -9.08
CA PRO A 315 26.04 10.41 -9.26
C PRO A 315 26.36 10.72 -10.72
N ARG A 316 25.94 9.85 -11.65
CA ARG A 316 26.14 10.04 -13.09
C ARG A 316 25.21 11.09 -13.67
N VAL A 317 24.02 11.23 -13.07
CA VAL A 317 23.07 12.29 -13.37
C VAL A 317 23.55 13.60 -12.76
N SER A 318 23.84 13.64 -11.45
CA SER A 318 24.26 14.86 -10.75
C SER A 318 25.55 15.46 -11.32
N ASN A 319 26.56 14.65 -11.64
CA ASN A 319 27.79 15.16 -12.26
C ASN A 319 27.60 15.65 -13.70
N LYS A 320 26.57 15.19 -14.41
CA LYS A 320 26.26 15.64 -15.79
C LYS A 320 25.20 16.75 -15.84
N SER A 321 24.37 16.90 -14.81
CA SER A 321 23.27 17.87 -14.76
C SER A 321 23.47 19.01 -13.77
N VAL A 322 24.39 18.88 -12.81
CA VAL A 322 24.63 19.84 -11.71
C VAL A 322 26.07 20.39 -11.69
N ALA A 323 27.02 19.76 -12.39
CA ALA A 323 28.38 20.29 -12.50
C ALA A 323 28.49 21.40 -13.57
N THR A 324 28.44 22.65 -13.08
CA THR A 324 29.26 23.81 -13.47
C THR A 324 29.62 24.01 -14.96
N GLY A 325 29.09 25.08 -15.54
CA GLY A 325 29.82 25.99 -16.44
C GLY A 325 30.24 25.47 -17.81
N SER A 326 29.77 26.15 -18.85
CA SER A 326 30.16 26.05 -20.28
C SER A 326 29.46 24.99 -21.15
N GLU A 327 28.81 25.50 -22.18
CA GLU A 327 28.43 24.90 -23.48
C GLU A 327 27.38 23.78 -23.61
N TYR A 328 26.95 23.08 -22.57
CA TYR A 328 25.89 22.06 -22.71
C TYR A 328 24.65 22.37 -21.85
N GLU A 329 23.59 22.93 -22.46
CA GLU A 329 22.27 23.06 -21.82
C GLU A 329 21.75 21.67 -21.43
N VAL A 330 21.51 21.46 -20.13
CA VAL A 330 20.84 20.25 -19.63
C VAL A 330 19.39 20.25 -20.12
N ASP A 331 18.97 19.20 -20.84
CA ASP A 331 17.59 19.09 -21.35
C ASP A 331 16.61 18.98 -20.19
N LYS A 332 15.72 19.96 -20.07
CA LYS A 332 14.75 20.10 -18.97
C LYS A 332 13.77 18.93 -18.90
N ASN A 333 13.49 18.26 -20.02
CA ASN A 333 12.66 17.06 -20.02
C ASN A 333 13.33 15.88 -19.32
N ASP A 334 14.66 15.83 -19.37
CA ASP A 334 15.42 14.79 -18.68
C ASP A 334 15.33 14.97 -17.17
N ILE A 335 15.43 16.22 -16.69
CA ILE A 335 15.29 16.59 -15.28
C ILE A 335 13.90 16.20 -14.75
N VAL A 336 12.84 16.46 -15.54
CA VAL A 336 11.47 16.06 -15.17
C VAL A 336 11.35 14.55 -15.06
N LEU A 337 11.92 13.79 -16.00
CA LEU A 337 11.87 12.32 -15.93
C LEU A 337 12.63 11.79 -14.71
N ILE A 338 13.82 12.33 -14.44
CA ILE A 338 14.61 11.99 -13.24
C ILE A 338 13.77 12.27 -12.00
N PHE A 339 13.20 13.46 -11.89
CA PHE A 339 12.37 13.86 -10.76
C PHE A 339 11.20 12.90 -10.54
N GLU A 340 10.39 12.63 -11.57
CA GLU A 340 9.26 11.71 -11.49
C GLU A 340 9.67 10.29 -11.09
N THR A 341 10.80 9.80 -11.61
CA THR A 341 11.26 8.43 -11.35
C THR A 341 11.68 8.28 -9.89
N TYR A 342 12.42 9.26 -9.36
CA TYR A 342 12.86 9.24 -7.97
C TYR A 342 11.71 9.48 -6.98
N MET A 343 10.73 10.32 -7.31
CA MET A 343 9.57 10.57 -6.43
C MET A 343 8.60 9.39 -6.32
N LYS A 344 8.58 8.49 -7.32
CA LYS A 344 7.68 7.31 -7.35
C LYS A 344 8.21 6.08 -6.63
N ILE A 345 9.53 5.94 -6.48
CA ILE A 345 10.14 4.74 -5.92
C ILE A 345 10.39 4.97 -4.42
N THR A 346 9.76 4.15 -3.58
CA THR A 346 9.79 4.26 -2.11
C THR A 346 11.21 4.12 -1.55
N THR A 347 11.58 5.04 -0.67
CA THR A 347 12.94 5.21 -0.16
C THR A 347 13.05 4.76 1.30
N LYS A 348 13.63 3.57 1.53
CA LYS A 348 14.06 3.15 2.88
C LYS A 348 15.50 3.60 3.20
N SER A 349 16.30 4.04 2.22
CA SER A 349 17.72 4.39 2.40
C SER A 349 17.97 5.88 2.70
N THR A 350 18.99 6.18 3.49
CA THR A 350 19.44 7.56 3.77
C THR A 350 20.02 8.27 2.55
N PHE A 351 20.65 7.53 1.62
CA PHE A 351 21.21 8.08 0.39
C PHE A 351 20.12 8.61 -0.55
N SER A 352 19.04 7.85 -0.72
CA SER A 352 17.91 8.26 -1.58
C SER A 352 17.18 9.50 -1.04
N LYS A 353 17.12 9.68 0.29
CA LYS A 353 16.63 10.91 0.93
C LYS A 353 17.45 12.15 0.52
N ASN A 354 18.78 12.06 0.55
CA ASN A 354 19.64 13.18 0.13
C ASN A 354 19.46 13.52 -1.36
N CYS A 355 19.19 12.50 -2.21
CA CYS A 355 18.90 12.69 -3.63
C CYS A 355 17.56 13.42 -3.83
N HIS A 356 16.53 13.07 -3.07
CA HIS A 356 15.25 13.78 -3.09
C HIS A 356 15.40 15.24 -2.69
N GLU A 357 16.12 15.50 -1.60
CA GLU A 357 16.40 16.86 -1.11
C GLU A 357 17.12 17.70 -2.16
N ALA A 358 18.15 17.15 -2.81
CA ALA A 358 18.89 17.85 -3.85
C ALA A 358 18.03 18.15 -5.10
N LEU A 359 17.22 17.19 -5.56
CA LEU A 359 16.31 17.37 -6.69
C LEU A 359 15.22 18.41 -6.38
N VAL A 360 14.64 18.37 -5.18
CA VAL A 360 13.64 19.35 -4.73
C VAL A 360 14.23 20.76 -4.69
N ASN A 361 15.41 20.94 -4.10
CA ASN A 361 16.08 22.24 -4.07
C ASN A 361 16.40 22.75 -5.48
N TYR A 362 16.92 21.88 -6.35
CA TYR A 362 17.18 22.24 -7.75
C TYR A 362 15.93 22.74 -8.48
N VAL A 363 14.80 22.02 -8.34
CA VAL A 363 13.53 22.40 -8.95
C VAL A 363 13.02 23.73 -8.41
N LEU A 364 13.10 23.95 -7.09
CA LEU A 364 12.65 25.19 -6.46
C LEU A 364 13.51 26.40 -6.88
N ASP A 365 14.82 26.24 -6.97
CA ASP A 365 15.75 27.30 -7.38
C ASP A 365 15.64 27.62 -8.87
N ASN A 366 15.29 26.63 -9.70
CA ASN A 366 15.18 26.77 -11.16
C ASN A 366 13.72 26.80 -11.66
N LYS A 367 12.73 27.03 -10.78
CA LYS A 367 11.29 26.94 -11.12
C LYS A 367 10.87 27.75 -12.35
N PHE A 368 11.49 28.92 -12.58
CA PHE A 368 11.23 29.79 -13.73
C PHE A 368 11.69 29.19 -15.07
N ALA A 369 12.59 28.22 -15.05
CA ALA A 369 13.13 27.59 -16.25
C ALA A 369 12.19 26.54 -16.86
N PHE A 370 11.26 25.99 -16.07
CA PHE A 370 10.37 24.90 -16.47
C PHE A 370 9.10 25.42 -17.18
N THR A 371 8.52 24.57 -18.03
CA THR A 371 7.20 24.84 -18.63
C THR A 371 6.10 24.61 -17.60
N SER A 372 4.93 25.18 -17.83
CA SER A 372 3.74 24.93 -17.00
C SER A 372 3.40 23.44 -16.91
N THR A 373 3.46 22.70 -18.02
CA THR A 373 3.25 21.25 -18.07
C THR A 373 4.28 20.48 -17.24
N GLN A 374 5.55 20.90 -17.27
CA GLN A 374 6.62 20.29 -16.47
C GLN A 374 6.39 20.56 -14.98
N LEU A 375 5.97 21.77 -14.60
CA LEU A 375 5.63 22.12 -13.23
C LEU A 375 4.42 21.33 -12.72
N ILE A 376 3.38 21.14 -13.54
CA ILE A 376 2.22 20.29 -13.22
C ILE A 376 2.68 18.87 -12.91
N ARG A 377 3.52 18.28 -13.75
CA ARG A 377 4.03 16.91 -13.56
C ARG A 377 4.86 16.76 -12.29
N MET A 378 5.71 17.73 -11.99
CA MET A 378 6.52 17.74 -10.76
C MET A 378 5.63 17.89 -9.51
N ALA A 379 4.73 18.89 -9.50
CA ALA A 379 3.83 19.14 -8.37
C ALA A 379 2.92 17.91 -8.10
N TYR A 380 2.40 17.29 -9.15
CA TYR A 380 1.58 16.08 -9.04
C TYR A 380 2.39 14.90 -8.47
N SER A 381 3.64 14.74 -8.89
CA SER A 381 4.51 13.66 -8.40
C SER A 381 4.88 13.82 -6.92
N ILE A 382 4.96 15.06 -6.42
CA ILE A 382 5.14 15.36 -4.99
C ILE A 382 3.85 15.08 -4.22
N GLY A 383 2.70 15.50 -4.76
CA GLY A 383 1.40 15.31 -4.10
C GLY A 383 0.94 13.86 -4.04
N THR A 384 1.39 13.03 -4.97
CA THR A 384 1.00 11.60 -5.07
C THR A 384 2.04 10.62 -4.53
N SER A 385 3.19 11.09 -4.04
CA SER A 385 4.15 10.21 -3.39
C SER A 385 3.63 9.77 -2.03
N GLY A 386 3.87 8.51 -1.64
CA GLY A 386 3.57 8.01 -0.28
C GLY A 386 4.34 8.75 0.84
N SER A 387 5.19 9.72 0.46
CA SER A 387 6.05 10.57 1.28
C SER A 387 5.59 12.03 1.33
N SER A 388 4.34 12.36 0.95
CA SER A 388 3.76 13.72 1.01
C SER A 388 3.90 14.40 2.39
N MET A 389 3.90 13.61 3.47
CA MET A 389 4.12 14.05 4.86
C MET A 389 5.59 14.03 5.30
N SER A 390 6.48 13.47 4.48
CA SER A 390 7.91 13.44 4.78
C SER A 390 8.47 14.87 4.75
N LYS A 391 9.39 15.13 5.68
CA LYS A 391 10.10 16.40 5.74
C LYS A 391 11.33 16.33 4.84
N VAL A 392 11.46 17.31 3.97
CA VAL A 392 12.58 17.50 3.06
C VAL A 392 13.33 18.76 3.49
N LEU A 393 14.67 18.70 3.47
CA LEU A 393 15.50 19.86 3.75
C LEU A 393 15.48 20.82 2.57
N VAL A 394 14.89 22.00 2.75
CA VAL A 394 14.86 23.10 1.77
C VAL A 394 15.57 24.30 2.36
N LYS A 395 16.70 24.72 1.76
CA LYS A 395 17.49 25.88 2.21
C LYS A 395 17.73 25.90 3.73
N ASN A 396 18.15 24.77 4.29
CA ASN A 396 18.42 24.55 5.72
C ASN A 396 17.20 24.50 6.66
N GLU A 397 15.97 24.46 6.12
CA GLU A 397 14.76 24.25 6.91
C GLU A 397 14.07 22.95 6.51
N TYR A 398 13.59 22.18 7.48
CA TYR A 398 12.80 20.98 7.21
C TYR A 398 11.34 21.36 6.96
N VAL A 399 10.90 21.16 5.73
CA VAL A 399 9.56 21.53 5.25
C VAL A 399 8.81 20.27 4.81
N HIS A 400 7.49 20.25 4.95
CA HIS A 400 6.69 19.13 4.41
C HIS A 400 6.68 19.15 2.88
N MET A 401 6.72 17.97 2.26
CA MET A 401 6.64 17.82 0.81
C MET A 401 5.37 18.46 0.22
N SER A 402 4.24 18.40 0.94
CA SER A 402 3.01 19.14 0.57
C SER A 402 3.21 20.65 0.45
N GLU A 403 4.02 21.26 1.31
CA GLU A 403 4.36 22.69 1.22
C GLU A 403 5.22 22.98 -0.02
N VAL A 404 6.15 22.08 -0.37
CA VAL A 404 6.95 22.18 -1.60
C VAL A 404 6.06 22.15 -2.84
N ALA A 405 5.09 21.23 -2.88
CA ALA A 405 4.10 21.20 -3.96
C ALA A 405 3.35 22.54 -4.06
N ASN A 406 2.84 23.07 -2.95
CA ASN A 406 2.13 24.36 -2.94
C ASN A 406 3.01 25.52 -3.41
N ARG A 407 4.32 25.54 -3.10
CA ARG A 407 5.25 26.56 -3.62
C ARG A 407 5.36 26.52 -5.15
N LEU A 408 5.32 25.34 -5.76
CA LEU A 408 5.30 25.19 -7.22
C LEU A 408 3.96 25.60 -7.82
N VAL A 409 2.84 25.25 -7.16
CA VAL A 409 1.49 25.66 -7.58
C VAL A 409 1.32 27.18 -7.53
N ASN A 410 1.76 27.83 -6.46
CA ASN A 410 1.75 29.29 -6.34
C ASN A 410 2.54 29.96 -7.47
N HIS A 411 3.70 29.37 -7.83
CA HIS A 411 4.48 29.86 -8.97
C HIS A 411 3.72 29.73 -10.29
N LEU A 412 3.09 28.58 -10.54
CA LEU A 412 2.27 28.34 -11.74
C LEU A 412 1.09 29.32 -11.80
N LEU A 413 0.31 29.44 -10.73
CA LEU A 413 -0.84 30.36 -10.67
C LEU A 413 -0.41 31.82 -10.85
N SER A 414 0.74 32.22 -10.29
CA SER A 414 1.32 33.55 -10.50
C SER A 414 1.70 33.84 -11.94
N GLN A 415 2.09 32.83 -12.72
CA GLN A 415 2.36 33.02 -14.14
C GLN A 415 1.05 33.16 -14.94
N LEU A 416 0.06 32.32 -14.61
CA LEU A 416 -1.23 32.32 -15.30
C LEU A 416 -2.07 33.56 -14.98
N SER A 417 -1.94 34.15 -13.79
CA SER A 417 -2.67 35.35 -13.37
C SER A 417 -2.37 36.60 -14.21
N THR A 418 -1.23 36.60 -14.92
CA THR A 418 -0.80 37.73 -15.78
C THR A 418 -1.42 37.71 -17.17
N LEU A 419 -2.16 36.65 -17.52
CA LEU A 419 -2.71 36.46 -18.86
C LEU A 419 -4.19 36.87 -18.93
N GLU A 420 -4.57 37.47 -20.05
CA GLU A 420 -6.00 37.63 -20.40
C GLU A 420 -6.65 36.28 -20.72
N PHE A 421 -7.98 36.20 -20.65
CA PHE A 421 -8.72 34.94 -20.82
C PHE A 421 -8.38 34.19 -22.13
N ASN A 422 -8.27 34.90 -23.25
CA ASN A 422 -7.94 34.28 -24.55
C ASN A 422 -6.52 33.70 -24.56
N ASP A 423 -5.56 34.44 -24.02
CA ASP A 423 -4.15 34.01 -23.91
C ASP A 423 -4.00 32.85 -22.89
N LEU A 424 -4.78 32.88 -21.80
CA LEU A 424 -4.88 31.79 -20.84
C LEU A 424 -5.42 30.52 -21.51
N CYS A 425 -6.50 30.61 -22.29
CA CYS A 425 -7.04 29.50 -23.07
C CYS A 425 -5.99 28.96 -24.06
N LEU A 426 -5.26 29.81 -24.79
CA LEU A 426 -4.22 29.37 -25.72
C LEU A 426 -3.12 28.55 -25.03
N VAL A 427 -2.70 28.96 -23.83
CA VAL A 427 -1.67 28.25 -23.06
C VAL A 427 -2.19 26.92 -22.52
N LEU A 428 -3.41 26.89 -21.97
CA LEU A 428 -3.98 25.69 -21.36
C LEU A 428 -4.43 24.67 -22.41
N TYR A 429 -4.95 25.10 -23.57
CA TYR A 429 -5.53 24.21 -24.59
C TYR A 429 -4.52 23.23 -25.19
N ALA A 430 -3.24 23.59 -25.15
CA ALA A 430 -2.14 22.73 -25.57
C ALA A 430 -1.82 21.60 -24.57
N TYR A 431 -2.45 21.57 -23.38
CA TYR A 431 -2.19 20.51 -22.41
C TYR A 431 -2.87 19.21 -22.82
N PRO A 432 -2.22 18.07 -22.56
CA PRO A 432 -2.81 16.76 -22.77
C PRO A 432 -3.89 16.44 -21.72
N LEU A 433 -4.83 15.54 -22.04
CA LEU A 433 -5.92 15.14 -21.13
C LEU A 433 -5.43 14.63 -19.78
N SER A 434 -4.35 13.86 -19.78
CA SER A 434 -3.64 13.42 -18.58
C SER A 434 -3.18 14.57 -17.68
N ASP A 435 -2.65 15.67 -18.25
CA ASP A 435 -2.20 16.82 -17.46
C ASP A 435 -3.36 17.71 -17.02
N TYR A 436 -4.51 17.70 -17.73
CA TYR A 436 -5.74 18.29 -17.20
C TYR A 436 -6.20 17.56 -15.93
N PHE A 437 -6.21 16.23 -15.91
CA PHE A 437 -6.52 15.46 -14.71
C PHE A 437 -5.52 15.73 -13.57
N ARG A 438 -4.22 15.78 -13.86
CA ARG A 438 -3.20 16.13 -12.86
C ARG A 438 -3.40 17.54 -12.31
N LEU A 439 -3.65 18.50 -13.18
CA LEU A 439 -3.87 19.89 -12.78
C LEU A 439 -5.16 20.02 -11.96
N TYR A 440 -6.24 19.33 -12.35
CA TYR A 440 -7.46 19.25 -11.55
C TYR A 440 -7.15 18.72 -10.14
N HIS A 441 -6.46 17.58 -10.04
CA HIS A 441 -6.08 16.96 -8.75
C HIS A 441 -5.22 17.90 -7.90
N ILE A 442 -4.21 18.55 -8.50
CA ILE A 442 -3.37 19.54 -7.81
C ILE A 442 -4.20 20.70 -7.27
N LEU A 443 -5.08 21.28 -8.09
CA LEU A 443 -5.88 22.44 -7.70
C LEU A 443 -6.99 22.07 -6.69
N ALA A 444 -7.54 20.86 -6.77
CA ALA A 444 -8.52 20.34 -5.80
C ALA A 444 -7.89 20.04 -4.43
N ASN A 445 -6.60 19.70 -4.43
CA ASN A 445 -5.78 19.48 -3.22
C ASN A 445 -5.14 20.75 -2.67
N TYR A 446 -5.14 21.83 -3.44
CA TYR A 446 -4.50 23.08 -3.05
C TYR A 446 -5.25 23.73 -1.88
N SER A 447 -4.51 24.05 -0.83
CA SER A 447 -5.00 24.84 0.30
C SER A 447 -4.01 25.95 0.62
N ALA A 448 -4.47 27.20 0.55
CA ALA A 448 -3.69 28.37 0.91
C ALA A 448 -3.27 28.36 2.38
N GLU A 449 -4.10 27.78 3.27
CA GLU A 449 -3.84 27.66 4.71
C GLU A 449 -2.59 26.81 5.04
N ASN A 450 -2.20 25.90 4.14
CA ASN A 450 -1.04 25.03 4.32
C ASN A 450 0.29 25.68 3.87
N THR A 451 0.31 26.99 3.60
CA THR A 451 1.54 27.72 3.27
C THR A 451 1.80 28.84 4.26
N LYS A 452 3.04 28.99 4.72
CA LYS A 452 3.49 30.17 5.49
C LYS A 452 3.58 31.46 4.64
N LEU A 453 3.10 31.43 3.40
CA LEU A 453 3.08 32.58 2.51
C LEU A 453 1.79 33.38 2.75
N PRO A 454 1.83 34.72 2.69
CA PRO A 454 0.62 35.52 2.83
C PRO A 454 -0.38 35.14 1.72
N SER A 455 -1.57 34.70 2.14
CA SER A 455 -2.70 34.46 1.25
C SER A 455 -3.10 35.78 0.59
N SER A 456 -2.75 35.98 -0.68
CA SER A 456 -3.40 37.01 -1.48
C SER A 456 -4.66 36.40 -2.08
N ASP A 457 -5.83 37.00 -1.85
CA ASP A 457 -7.14 36.62 -2.43
C ASP A 457 -7.09 36.43 -3.96
N ASN A 458 -6.08 36.99 -4.62
CA ASN A 458 -5.79 36.88 -6.05
C ASN A 458 -5.46 35.44 -6.53
N TYR A 459 -4.92 34.56 -5.67
CA TYR A 459 -4.59 33.19 -6.09
C TYR A 459 -5.80 32.27 -6.16
N ASP A 460 -6.78 32.45 -5.27
CA ASP A 460 -8.02 31.66 -5.29
C ASP A 460 -8.88 32.00 -6.51
N GLU A 461 -8.99 33.28 -6.88
CA GLU A 461 -9.72 33.69 -8.09
C GLU A 461 -9.11 33.10 -9.38
N VAL A 462 -7.79 33.12 -9.48
CA VAL A 462 -7.07 32.54 -10.63
C VAL A 462 -7.17 31.02 -10.63
N ARG A 463 -7.08 30.37 -9.46
CA ARG A 463 -7.32 28.93 -9.30
C ARG A 463 -8.69 28.55 -9.85
N ASP A 464 -9.75 29.26 -9.45
CA ASP A 464 -11.12 28.93 -9.82
C ASP A 464 -11.36 29.15 -11.32
N LYS A 465 -10.79 30.22 -11.90
CA LYS A 465 -10.80 30.45 -13.36
C LYS A 465 -10.11 29.32 -14.12
N VAL A 466 -8.90 28.92 -13.71
CA VAL A 466 -8.15 27.82 -14.34
C VAL A 466 -8.90 26.50 -14.16
N MET A 467 -9.42 26.24 -12.97
CA MET A 467 -10.21 25.05 -12.65
C MET A 467 -11.44 24.94 -13.56
N GLY A 468 -12.17 26.03 -13.77
CA GLY A 468 -13.34 26.05 -14.67
C GLY A 468 -13.01 25.79 -16.14
N ILE A 469 -11.80 26.12 -16.61
CA ILE A 469 -11.32 25.75 -17.95
C ILE A 469 -10.95 24.26 -17.99
N VAL A 470 -10.20 23.78 -16.99
CA VAL A 470 -9.76 22.38 -16.87
C VAL A 470 -10.95 21.43 -16.85
N LYS A 471 -11.96 21.68 -16.01
CA LYS A 471 -13.18 20.86 -15.92
C LYS A 471 -13.87 20.73 -17.27
N ARG A 472 -14.13 21.86 -17.94
CA ARG A 472 -14.78 21.89 -19.27
C ARG A 472 -14.00 21.09 -20.30
N ARG A 473 -12.67 21.15 -20.28
CA ARG A 473 -11.82 20.40 -21.21
C ARG A 473 -11.79 18.90 -20.91
N ILE A 474 -11.83 18.49 -19.64
CA ILE A 474 -11.96 17.06 -19.27
C ILE A 474 -13.28 16.52 -19.82
N VAL A 475 -14.38 17.20 -19.52
CA VAL A 475 -15.74 16.91 -19.98
C VAL A 475 -15.81 16.80 -21.52
N GLN A 476 -15.42 17.84 -22.26
CA GLN A 476 -15.46 17.84 -23.73
C GLN A 476 -14.67 16.71 -24.38
N ASN A 477 -13.51 16.35 -23.80
CA ASN A 477 -12.67 15.29 -24.35
C ASN A 477 -13.18 13.87 -24.04
N LEU A 478 -14.04 13.71 -23.04
CA LEU A 478 -14.65 12.43 -22.66
C LEU A 478 -16.03 12.24 -23.32
N ASP A 479 -16.86 13.29 -23.44
CA ASP A 479 -18.17 13.25 -24.11
C ASP A 479 -18.11 12.90 -25.60
N SER A 480 -17.05 13.30 -26.28
CA SER A 480 -17.01 13.32 -27.75
C SER A 480 -16.78 11.96 -28.40
N ASN A 481 -16.47 10.89 -27.66
CA ASN A 481 -16.36 9.51 -28.17
C ASN A 481 -16.29 8.50 -27.01
N ASN A 482 -17.41 7.83 -26.70
CA ASN A 482 -17.59 6.80 -25.65
C ASN A 482 -16.65 5.56 -25.71
N ALA A 483 -15.64 5.54 -26.58
CA ALA A 483 -14.64 4.47 -26.67
C ALA A 483 -13.47 4.63 -25.68
N ASN A 484 -13.21 5.83 -25.15
CA ASN A 484 -12.06 6.11 -24.26
C ASN A 484 -12.37 6.04 -22.75
N ASN A 485 -13.61 5.78 -22.35
CA ASN A 485 -14.01 5.76 -20.93
C ASN A 485 -13.25 4.71 -20.11
N GLY A 486 -12.78 3.61 -20.72
CA GLY A 486 -11.99 2.58 -20.04
C GLY A 486 -10.55 2.98 -19.72
N ILE A 487 -9.92 3.86 -20.52
CA ILE A 487 -8.51 4.24 -20.35
C ILE A 487 -8.35 5.25 -19.20
N TYR A 488 -9.31 6.16 -19.09
CA TYR A 488 -9.30 7.23 -18.08
C TYR A 488 -10.17 6.95 -16.86
N THR A 489 -10.81 5.77 -16.78
CA THR A 489 -11.67 5.38 -15.65
C THR A 489 -11.01 5.65 -14.31
N LYS A 490 -9.72 5.31 -14.16
CA LYS A 490 -8.97 5.53 -12.93
C LYS A 490 -8.86 7.02 -12.59
N GLN A 491 -8.48 7.86 -13.55
CA GLN A 491 -8.30 9.29 -13.38
C GLN A 491 -9.63 10.01 -13.12
N VAL A 492 -10.70 9.58 -13.78
CA VAL A 492 -12.06 10.05 -13.52
C VAL A 492 -12.47 9.68 -12.10
N ALA A 493 -12.27 8.43 -11.69
CA ALA A 493 -12.60 7.97 -10.34
C ALA A 493 -11.78 8.68 -9.25
N ASP A 494 -10.49 8.91 -9.50
CA ASP A 494 -9.61 9.71 -8.63
C ASP A 494 -10.12 11.15 -8.49
N SER A 495 -10.59 11.75 -9.58
CA SER A 495 -11.16 13.10 -9.60
C SER A 495 -12.52 13.19 -8.89
N LEU A 496 -13.36 12.14 -9.02
CA LEU A 496 -14.62 12.00 -8.28
C LEU A 496 -14.40 11.80 -6.78
N LEU A 497 -13.18 11.51 -6.33
CA LEU A 497 -12.93 11.42 -4.90
C LEU A 497 -12.96 12.78 -4.21
N PHE A 498 -12.90 13.90 -4.92
CA PHE A 498 -12.96 15.26 -4.33
C PHE A 498 -14.38 15.80 -4.25
N LYS A 499 -14.69 16.66 -3.27
CA LYS A 499 -15.98 17.36 -3.20
C LYS A 499 -16.05 18.46 -4.27
N ASP A 500 -16.64 18.15 -5.41
CA ASP A 500 -16.80 19.09 -6.53
C ASP A 500 -18.16 18.89 -7.22
N TYR A 501 -19.13 19.74 -6.90
CA TYR A 501 -20.52 19.57 -7.33
C TYR A 501 -20.68 19.53 -8.86
N ASP A 502 -20.01 20.43 -9.58
CA ASP A 502 -20.11 20.51 -11.05
C ASP A 502 -19.54 19.26 -11.73
N PHE A 503 -18.43 18.73 -11.21
CA PHE A 503 -17.80 17.52 -11.74
C PHE A 503 -18.64 16.27 -11.40
N HIS A 504 -19.27 16.25 -10.22
CA HIS A 504 -20.17 15.16 -9.78
C HIS A 504 -21.45 15.10 -10.58
N GLU A 505 -22.12 16.23 -10.79
CA GLU A 505 -23.38 16.30 -11.53
C GLU A 505 -23.22 15.70 -12.93
N TYR A 506 -22.09 16.00 -13.57
CA TYR A 506 -21.78 15.53 -14.92
C TYR A 506 -21.57 14.01 -15.01
N PHE A 507 -20.89 13.39 -14.04
CA PHE A 507 -20.67 11.92 -14.03
C PHE A 507 -21.69 11.14 -13.19
N SER A 508 -22.68 11.82 -12.61
CA SER A 508 -23.60 11.29 -11.58
C SER A 508 -24.30 9.98 -11.98
N ALA A 509 -24.67 9.84 -13.25
CA ALA A 509 -25.31 8.65 -13.79
C ALA A 509 -24.40 7.41 -13.81
N ASP A 510 -23.07 7.60 -13.87
CA ASP A 510 -22.09 6.54 -14.12
C ASP A 510 -21.13 6.27 -12.97
N ILE A 511 -21.15 7.05 -11.87
CA ILE A 511 -20.22 6.91 -10.72
C ILE A 511 -20.09 5.45 -10.25
N LYS A 512 -21.23 4.77 -10.07
CA LYS A 512 -21.23 3.36 -9.66
C LYS A 512 -20.57 2.47 -10.71
N SER A 513 -20.91 2.62 -11.99
CA SER A 513 -20.33 1.85 -13.09
C SER A 513 -18.81 2.05 -13.19
N ILE A 514 -18.36 3.31 -13.11
CA ILE A 514 -16.95 3.70 -13.12
C ILE A 514 -16.21 3.01 -11.98
N ILE A 515 -16.68 3.13 -10.74
CA ILE A 515 -16.06 2.47 -9.58
C ILE A 515 -16.08 0.94 -9.74
N HIS A 516 -17.18 0.37 -10.25
CA HIS A 516 -17.33 -1.07 -10.52
C HIS A 516 -16.45 -1.59 -11.65
N SER A 517 -15.87 -0.75 -12.49
CA SER A 517 -14.90 -1.16 -13.50
C SER A 517 -13.43 -1.14 -13.04
N LEU A 518 -13.11 -0.48 -11.91
CA LEU A 518 -11.73 -0.41 -11.39
C LEU A 518 -11.19 -1.75 -10.85
N THR A 519 -9.91 -2.03 -11.05
CA THR A 519 -9.25 -3.17 -10.39
C THR A 519 -8.97 -2.89 -8.92
N LYS A 520 -8.82 -3.93 -8.09
CA LYS A 520 -8.41 -3.84 -6.67
C LYS A 520 -7.17 -2.95 -6.48
N ASN A 521 -6.15 -3.13 -7.32
CA ASN A 521 -4.90 -2.37 -7.22
C ASN A 521 -5.10 -0.88 -7.56
N GLN A 522 -6.00 -0.57 -8.49
CA GLN A 522 -6.32 0.82 -8.85
C GLN A 522 -7.09 1.53 -7.73
N ILE A 523 -8.07 0.85 -7.13
CA ILE A 523 -8.82 1.43 -6.00
C ILE A 523 -7.90 1.63 -4.81
N LEU A 524 -7.05 0.64 -4.50
CA LEU A 524 -6.07 0.75 -3.44
C LEU A 524 -5.13 1.95 -3.65
N GLU A 525 -4.64 2.14 -4.86
CA GLU A 525 -3.78 3.28 -5.20
C GLU A 525 -4.51 4.62 -5.04
N ILE A 526 -5.74 4.76 -5.54
CA ILE A 526 -6.54 5.99 -5.38
C ILE A 526 -6.75 6.31 -3.89
N VAL A 527 -7.21 5.33 -3.11
CA VAL A 527 -7.51 5.51 -1.69
C VAL A 527 -6.25 5.86 -0.91
N THR A 528 -5.15 5.13 -1.12
CA THR A 528 -3.88 5.38 -0.41
C THR A 528 -3.25 6.73 -0.77
N THR A 529 -3.37 7.16 -2.03
CA THR A 529 -2.82 8.44 -2.50
C THR A 529 -3.56 9.63 -1.89
N ASN A 530 -4.87 9.50 -1.68
CA ASN A 530 -5.72 10.63 -1.28
C ASN A 530 -6.18 10.59 0.18
N ASN A 531 -5.85 9.53 0.93
CA ASN A 531 -6.37 9.25 2.28
C ASN A 531 -6.30 10.47 3.22
N GLU A 532 -5.24 11.26 3.14
CA GLU A 532 -4.97 12.37 4.06
C GLU A 532 -5.72 13.66 3.71
N ASN A 533 -6.48 13.70 2.61
CA ASN A 533 -7.19 14.90 2.21
C ASN A 533 -8.49 15.09 3.02
N ARG A 534 -8.74 16.33 3.45
CA ARG A 534 -9.98 16.73 4.12
C ARG A 534 -11.14 16.98 3.14
N ASN A 535 -10.82 17.17 1.86
CA ASN A 535 -11.75 17.52 0.80
C ASN A 535 -12.29 16.30 0.02
N LEU A 536 -12.39 15.13 0.65
CA LEU A 536 -12.88 13.92 -0.02
C LEU A 536 -14.41 13.81 -0.01
N ASN A 537 -14.98 13.33 -1.11
CA ASN A 537 -16.37 12.92 -1.24
C ASN A 537 -16.55 11.55 -0.56
N THR A 538 -17.30 11.55 0.55
CA THR A 538 -17.53 10.35 1.38
C THR A 538 -18.37 9.29 0.66
N GLU A 539 -19.29 9.68 -0.22
CA GLU A 539 -20.13 8.73 -0.98
C GLU A 539 -19.29 7.92 -1.97
N VAL A 540 -18.47 8.61 -2.77
CA VAL A 540 -17.56 7.98 -3.75
C VAL A 540 -16.52 7.11 -3.04
N LEU A 541 -15.96 7.61 -1.94
CA LEU A 541 -15.02 6.85 -1.12
C LEU A 541 -15.64 5.57 -0.56
N ASN A 542 -16.86 5.64 -0.03
CA ASN A 542 -17.56 4.46 0.49
C ASN A 542 -17.81 3.41 -0.61
N LEU A 543 -18.26 3.83 -1.79
CA LEU A 543 -18.43 2.93 -2.94
C LEU A 543 -17.12 2.21 -3.35
N MET A 544 -15.99 2.91 -3.32
CA MET A 544 -14.67 2.34 -3.58
C MET A 544 -14.25 1.32 -2.52
N LEU A 545 -14.47 1.64 -1.25
CA LEU A 545 -14.12 0.78 -0.12
C LEU A 545 -15.02 -0.45 -0.04
N ASP A 546 -16.31 -0.32 -0.30
CA ASP A 546 -17.26 -1.43 -0.39
C ASP A 546 -16.81 -2.45 -1.45
N LYS A 547 -16.38 -1.96 -2.61
CA LYS A 547 -15.84 -2.82 -3.67
C LYS A 547 -14.52 -3.50 -3.29
N LEU A 548 -13.65 -2.82 -2.54
CA LEU A 548 -12.43 -3.44 -1.99
C LEU A 548 -12.80 -4.54 -0.99
N SER A 549 -13.81 -4.33 -0.14
CA SER A 549 -14.24 -5.27 0.89
C SER A 549 -14.68 -6.63 0.32
N TYR A 550 -15.27 -6.63 -0.87
CA TYR A 550 -15.78 -7.81 -1.58
C TYR A 550 -14.68 -8.65 -2.27
N ASN A 551 -13.48 -8.11 -2.48
CA ASN A 551 -12.42 -8.71 -3.33
C ASN A 551 -11.06 -8.94 -2.62
N LEU A 552 -10.99 -8.81 -1.30
CA LEU A 552 -9.74 -8.91 -0.52
C LEU A 552 -9.76 -10.11 0.44
N ASP A 553 -8.72 -10.96 0.39
CA ASP A 553 -8.41 -11.91 1.47
C ASP A 553 -8.03 -11.17 2.76
N ASN A 554 -8.33 -11.75 3.92
CA ASN A 554 -8.20 -11.12 5.25
C ASN A 554 -6.81 -10.51 5.54
N ILE A 555 -5.74 -11.12 5.03
CA ILE A 555 -4.35 -10.64 5.21
C ILE A 555 -4.14 -9.29 4.51
N ASN A 556 -4.65 -9.15 3.27
CA ASN A 556 -4.55 -7.91 2.50
C ASN A 556 -5.47 -6.82 3.06
N LYS A 557 -6.63 -7.19 3.65
CA LYS A 557 -7.52 -6.23 4.35
C LYS A 557 -6.82 -5.58 5.53
N LEU A 558 -6.13 -6.38 6.35
CA LEU A 558 -5.43 -5.89 7.53
C LEU A 558 -4.30 -4.92 7.16
N GLU A 559 -3.51 -5.20 6.12
CA GLU A 559 -2.44 -4.30 5.68
C GLU A 559 -2.96 -2.95 5.17
N VAL A 560 -4.00 -2.96 4.35
CA VAL A 560 -4.65 -1.76 3.83
C VAL A 560 -5.28 -0.95 4.97
N LEU A 561 -6.03 -1.60 5.86
CA LEU A 561 -6.67 -0.94 7.00
C LEU A 561 -5.64 -0.46 8.02
N ASN A 562 -4.51 -1.14 8.17
CA ASN A 562 -3.39 -0.67 8.99
C ASN A 562 -2.79 0.63 8.44
N ASN A 563 -2.55 0.71 7.12
CA ASN A 563 -2.04 1.91 6.47
C ASN A 563 -3.03 3.08 6.53
N LEU A 564 -4.34 2.79 6.52
CA LEU A 564 -5.39 3.79 6.70
C LEU A 564 -5.53 4.23 8.17
N ALA A 565 -5.42 3.29 9.12
CA ALA A 565 -5.55 3.53 10.56
C ALA A 565 -4.38 4.35 11.13
N GLU A 566 -3.15 4.05 10.72
CA GLU A 566 -1.93 4.76 11.15
C GLU A 566 -2.00 6.27 10.84
N LYS A 567 -2.77 6.66 9.81
CA LYS A 567 -2.79 8.02 9.26
C LYS A 567 -4.04 8.84 9.57
N ASN A 568 -5.18 8.24 9.94
CA ASN A 568 -6.47 8.93 9.80
C ASN A 568 -7.49 8.86 10.96
N ASN A 569 -7.08 8.36 12.13
CA ASN A 569 -7.95 8.11 13.30
C ASN A 569 -9.06 7.07 13.06
N LEU A 570 -9.16 6.07 13.94
CA LEU A 570 -10.06 4.92 13.83
C LEU A 570 -11.56 5.23 13.66
N VAL A 571 -12.03 6.43 14.02
CA VAL A 571 -13.45 6.81 13.91
C VAL A 571 -13.94 6.73 12.46
N LYS A 572 -13.13 7.16 11.49
CA LYS A 572 -13.50 7.06 10.06
C LYS A 572 -13.58 5.60 9.59
N LEU A 573 -12.77 4.71 10.16
CA LEU A 573 -12.76 3.29 9.80
C LEU A 573 -14.03 2.56 10.30
N THR A 574 -14.61 2.97 11.42
CA THR A 574 -15.88 2.41 11.92
C THR A 574 -17.08 2.67 11.02
N THR A 575 -17.03 3.73 10.20
CA THR A 575 -18.02 4.00 9.15
C THR A 575 -17.72 3.31 7.81
N MET A 576 -16.52 2.72 7.65
CA MET A 576 -15.97 2.24 6.37
C MET A 576 -15.79 0.71 6.28
N CYS A 577 -15.84 0.00 7.41
CA CYS A 577 -15.67 -1.46 7.46
C CYS A 577 -16.69 -2.07 8.42
N SER A 578 -17.49 -3.03 7.94
CA SER A 578 -18.45 -3.75 8.78
C SER A 578 -17.84 -4.92 9.56
N ASP A 579 -16.58 -5.29 9.26
CA ASP A 579 -15.86 -6.37 9.93
C ASP A 579 -15.24 -5.88 11.25
N VAL A 580 -16.02 -6.02 12.31
CA VAL A 580 -15.67 -5.55 13.66
C VAL A 580 -14.45 -6.28 14.24
N GLU A 581 -14.22 -7.55 13.88
CA GLU A 581 -13.08 -8.31 14.40
C GLU A 581 -11.79 -7.65 13.95
N LEU A 582 -11.71 -7.37 12.66
CA LEU A 582 -10.53 -6.80 12.02
C LEU A 582 -10.28 -5.36 12.50
N LEU A 583 -11.34 -4.57 12.71
CA LEU A 583 -11.23 -3.23 13.31
C LEU A 583 -10.68 -3.26 14.75
N LEU A 584 -11.11 -4.22 15.58
CA LEU A 584 -10.59 -4.39 16.94
C LEU A 584 -9.14 -4.91 16.96
N GLN A 585 -8.74 -5.72 15.99
CA GLN A 585 -7.35 -6.13 15.80
C GLN A 585 -6.46 -4.94 15.39
N CYS A 586 -6.93 -4.08 14.47
CA CYS A 586 -6.24 -2.83 14.13
C CYS A 586 -6.10 -1.92 15.37
N ALA A 587 -7.16 -1.77 16.16
CA ALA A 587 -7.11 -0.98 17.39
C ALA A 587 -6.04 -1.48 18.37
N ASN A 588 -5.90 -2.81 18.51
CA ASN A 588 -4.84 -3.42 19.33
C ASN A 588 -3.44 -3.14 18.80
N LYS A 589 -3.21 -3.29 17.49
CA LYS A 589 -1.90 -3.09 16.87
C LYS A 589 -1.35 -1.67 17.10
N PHE A 590 -2.22 -0.67 17.07
CA PHE A 590 -1.85 0.74 17.20
C PHE A 590 -2.10 1.33 18.60
N ASP A 591 -2.46 0.50 19.59
CA ASP A 591 -2.78 0.91 20.97
C ASP A 591 -3.74 2.12 21.05
N VAL A 592 -4.79 2.15 20.22
CA VAL A 592 -5.57 3.39 19.99
C VAL A 592 -6.46 3.77 21.18
N PHE A 593 -6.42 5.07 21.54
CA PHE A 593 -7.07 5.66 22.71
C PHE A 593 -8.45 6.31 22.44
N HIS A 594 -9.25 6.51 23.50
CA HIS A 594 -10.57 7.17 23.48
C HIS A 594 -10.41 8.69 23.20
N PRO A 595 -11.11 9.29 22.21
CA PRO A 595 -12.54 9.09 21.82
C PRO A 595 -12.86 8.05 20.74
N ASN A 596 -11.84 7.44 20.13
CA ASN A 596 -12.02 6.80 18.83
C ASN A 596 -12.55 5.36 18.87
N ILE A 597 -12.44 4.66 20.00
CA ILE A 597 -12.84 3.26 20.14
C ILE A 597 -14.30 3.08 20.58
N PHE A 598 -14.90 4.11 21.17
CA PHE A 598 -16.25 4.06 21.70
C PHE A 598 -17.33 3.78 20.65
N PRO A 599 -17.32 4.42 19.46
CA PRO A 599 -18.27 4.08 18.40
C PRO A 599 -18.14 2.63 17.93
N LEU A 600 -16.92 2.10 17.85
CA LEU A 600 -16.67 0.70 17.45
C LEU A 600 -17.30 -0.29 18.43
N LEU A 601 -17.16 -0.04 19.74
CA LEU A 601 -17.69 -0.93 20.77
C LEU A 601 -19.22 -0.91 20.82
N ASN A 602 -19.83 0.27 20.66
CA ASN A 602 -21.29 0.39 20.53
C ASN A 602 -21.80 -0.36 19.29
N TYR A 603 -21.15 -0.17 18.14
CA TYR A 603 -21.50 -0.91 16.93
C TYR A 603 -21.34 -2.42 17.12
N SER A 604 -20.27 -2.87 17.78
CA SER A 604 -20.06 -4.29 18.14
C SER A 604 -21.20 -4.83 19.01
N TYR A 605 -21.72 -4.01 19.93
CA TYR A 605 -22.84 -4.38 20.78
C TYR A 605 -24.16 -4.48 20.00
N ASP A 606 -24.36 -3.68 18.95
CA ASP A 606 -25.58 -3.72 18.16
C ASP A 606 -25.59 -4.85 17.10
N LEU A 607 -24.44 -5.46 16.78
CA LEU A 607 -24.34 -6.54 15.80
C LEU A 607 -25.15 -7.80 16.18
N ASN A 608 -25.90 -8.39 15.25
CA ASN A 608 -26.46 -9.71 15.48
C ASN A 608 -25.37 -10.80 15.38
N ILE A 609 -24.98 -11.35 16.53
CA ILE A 609 -23.90 -12.34 16.60
C ILE A 609 -24.42 -13.78 16.54
N SER A 610 -25.72 -14.05 16.42
CA SER A 610 -26.27 -15.41 16.52
C SER A 610 -25.56 -16.43 15.62
N ASN A 611 -25.19 -16.01 14.40
CA ASN A 611 -24.58 -16.86 13.37
C ASN A 611 -23.06 -16.72 13.25
N ALA A 612 -22.41 -15.86 14.05
CA ALA A 612 -20.95 -15.69 13.96
C ALA A 612 -20.21 -16.98 14.38
N GLN A 613 -18.99 -17.19 13.89
CA GLN A 613 -18.18 -18.32 14.38
C GLN A 613 -17.67 -18.06 15.81
N ASN A 614 -17.48 -19.10 16.62
CA ASN A 614 -16.97 -18.97 17.99
C ASN A 614 -15.59 -18.30 18.02
N GLN A 615 -14.71 -18.67 17.08
CA GLN A 615 -13.37 -18.10 16.96
C GLN A 615 -13.38 -16.58 16.78
N VAL A 616 -14.30 -16.05 15.97
CA VAL A 616 -14.46 -14.60 15.73
C VAL A 616 -14.76 -13.89 17.06
N ILE A 617 -15.66 -14.45 17.86
CA ILE A 617 -16.05 -13.87 19.16
C ILE A 617 -14.90 -13.96 20.17
N ILE A 618 -14.17 -15.08 20.19
CA ILE A 618 -13.01 -15.27 21.06
C ILE A 618 -11.90 -14.28 20.70
N ASN A 619 -11.67 -14.04 19.41
CA ASN A 619 -10.72 -13.04 18.94
C ASN A 619 -11.13 -11.64 19.37
N MET A 620 -12.42 -11.28 19.26
CA MET A 620 -12.95 -10.00 19.76
C MET A 620 -12.79 -9.86 21.29
N LEU A 621 -13.09 -10.91 22.08
CA LEU A 621 -12.88 -10.92 23.54
C LEU A 621 -11.40 -10.75 23.90
N THR A 622 -10.51 -11.43 23.18
CA THR A 622 -9.06 -11.31 23.33
C THR A 622 -8.60 -9.90 22.99
N CYS A 623 -9.22 -9.27 21.99
CA CYS A 623 -8.94 -7.88 21.64
C CYS A 623 -9.32 -6.92 22.77
N LEU A 624 -10.48 -7.11 23.42
CA LEU A 624 -10.89 -6.31 24.57
C LEU A 624 -9.93 -6.49 25.76
N LYS A 625 -9.48 -7.73 26.00
CA LYS A 625 -8.47 -8.06 27.02
C LYS A 625 -7.18 -7.27 26.77
N ASN A 626 -6.63 -7.33 25.56
CA ASN A 626 -5.36 -6.69 25.21
C ASN A 626 -5.46 -5.16 25.22
N LEU A 627 -6.62 -4.60 24.85
CA LEU A 627 -6.91 -3.16 24.98
C LEU A 627 -7.17 -2.72 26.43
N LYS A 628 -7.32 -3.67 27.37
CA LYS A 628 -7.62 -3.43 28.79
C LYS A 628 -8.97 -2.70 28.97
N ILE A 629 -9.98 -3.15 28.22
CA ILE A 629 -11.33 -2.58 28.21
C ILE A 629 -12.32 -3.60 28.78
N ARG A 630 -13.01 -3.22 29.85
CA ARG A 630 -14.11 -3.97 30.47
C ARG A 630 -15.46 -3.42 30.01
N HIS A 631 -15.91 -3.83 28.83
CA HIS A 631 -17.23 -3.46 28.31
C HIS A 631 -18.27 -4.53 28.69
N GLU A 632 -18.81 -4.46 29.92
CA GLU A 632 -19.63 -5.53 30.51
C GLU A 632 -20.81 -5.98 29.66
N PRO A 633 -21.62 -5.08 29.03
CA PRO A 633 -22.74 -5.51 28.19
C PRO A 633 -22.31 -6.36 26.99
N LEU A 634 -21.18 -6.00 26.38
CA LEU A 634 -20.65 -6.65 25.17
C LEU A 634 -20.03 -8.00 25.54
N ILE A 635 -19.26 -8.02 26.64
CA ILE A 635 -18.63 -9.23 27.15
C ILE A 635 -19.70 -10.25 27.55
N LYS A 636 -20.74 -9.84 28.28
CA LYS A 636 -21.89 -10.69 28.61
C LYS A 636 -22.50 -11.31 27.36
N LYS A 637 -22.81 -10.48 26.35
CA LYS A 637 -23.39 -10.92 25.08
C LYS A 637 -22.53 -11.97 24.37
N PHE A 638 -21.21 -11.75 24.33
CA PHE A 638 -20.26 -12.69 23.75
C PHE A 638 -20.17 -14.00 24.54
N THR A 639 -20.06 -13.91 25.86
CA THR A 639 -19.96 -15.07 26.75
C THR A 639 -21.24 -15.91 26.75
N ASP A 640 -22.43 -15.30 26.77
CA ASP A 640 -23.71 -16.01 26.68
C ASP A 640 -23.81 -16.86 25.42
N LYS A 641 -23.43 -16.29 24.27
CA LYS A 641 -23.43 -17.02 23.02
C LYS A 641 -22.47 -18.20 23.05
N LEU A 642 -21.23 -17.98 23.49
CA LEU A 642 -20.21 -19.03 23.55
C LEU A 642 -20.63 -20.14 24.52
N LEU A 643 -21.18 -19.78 25.69
CA LEU A 643 -21.66 -20.73 26.68
C LEU A 643 -22.84 -21.55 26.16
N ASN A 644 -23.78 -20.94 25.43
CA ASN A 644 -24.85 -21.67 24.75
C ASN A 644 -24.28 -22.68 23.76
N SER A 645 -23.26 -22.30 22.97
CA SER A 645 -22.57 -23.22 22.06
C SER A 645 -21.90 -24.40 22.80
N PHE A 646 -21.29 -24.16 23.95
CA PHE A 646 -20.66 -25.22 24.76
C PHE A 646 -21.68 -26.17 25.37
N LYS A 647 -22.85 -25.64 25.78
CA LYS A 647 -23.96 -26.44 26.32
C LYS A 647 -24.69 -27.25 25.24
N SER A 648 -24.84 -26.71 24.03
CA SER A 648 -25.61 -27.33 22.95
C SER A 648 -24.79 -28.26 22.06
N SER A 649 -23.48 -28.06 21.93
CA SER A 649 -22.60 -28.91 21.12
C SER A 649 -21.99 -30.03 21.96
N SER A 650 -22.13 -31.28 21.50
CA SER A 650 -21.46 -32.42 22.13
C SER A 650 -19.93 -32.42 21.90
N ASN A 651 -19.44 -31.69 20.90
CA ASN A 651 -18.03 -31.61 20.49
C ASN A 651 -17.61 -30.15 20.27
N TYR A 652 -17.44 -29.39 21.34
CA TYR A 652 -16.81 -28.05 21.25
C TYR A 652 -15.29 -28.13 21.41
N TYR A 653 -14.56 -27.17 20.86
CA TYR A 653 -13.10 -27.14 20.95
C TYR A 653 -12.66 -26.67 22.35
N ILE A 654 -11.97 -27.51 23.11
CA ILE A 654 -11.56 -27.20 24.49
C ILE A 654 -10.69 -25.94 24.60
N PRO A 655 -9.76 -25.65 23.66
CA PRO A 655 -9.05 -24.39 23.64
C PRO A 655 -9.94 -23.15 23.56
N ASP A 656 -11.15 -23.24 22.98
CA ASP A 656 -12.12 -22.14 23.00
C ASP A 656 -12.61 -21.86 24.43
N LEU A 657 -12.93 -22.92 25.19
CA LEU A 657 -13.33 -22.79 26.59
C LEU A 657 -12.19 -22.21 27.45
N ILE A 658 -10.95 -22.65 27.21
CA ILE A 658 -9.75 -22.11 27.87
C ILE A 658 -9.62 -20.62 27.55
N ALA A 659 -9.66 -20.23 26.28
CA ALA A 659 -9.48 -18.84 25.85
C ALA A 659 -10.55 -17.89 26.44
N VAL A 660 -11.81 -18.33 26.49
CA VAL A 660 -12.92 -17.55 27.08
C VAL A 660 -12.72 -17.38 28.59
N THR A 661 -12.35 -18.47 29.29
CA THR A 661 -12.11 -18.46 30.73
C THR A 661 -10.89 -17.59 31.09
N GLU A 662 -9.80 -17.69 30.31
CA GLU A 662 -8.62 -16.84 30.44
C GLU A 662 -8.93 -15.36 30.17
N ALA A 663 -9.74 -15.04 29.15
CA ALA A 663 -10.12 -13.66 28.86
C ALA A 663 -10.96 -13.01 29.99
N LEU A 664 -11.94 -13.74 30.51
CA LEU A 664 -12.81 -13.26 31.59
C LEU A 664 -12.08 -13.14 32.93
N SER A 665 -11.24 -14.12 33.28
CA SER A 665 -10.39 -14.04 34.48
C SER A 665 -9.41 -12.88 34.39
N SER A 666 -8.77 -12.70 33.22
CA SER A 666 -7.86 -11.58 32.98
C SER A 666 -8.55 -10.23 33.14
N LEU A 667 -9.79 -10.07 32.67
CA LEU A 667 -10.57 -8.83 32.84
C LEU A 667 -11.24 -8.71 34.22
N CYS A 668 -11.08 -9.71 35.09
CA CYS A 668 -11.65 -9.79 36.44
C CYS A 668 -13.18 -9.60 36.45
N ILE A 669 -13.85 -10.24 35.49
CA ILE A 669 -15.32 -10.18 35.34
C ILE A 669 -15.92 -11.43 36.00
N PRO A 670 -16.69 -11.29 37.09
CA PRO A 670 -17.43 -12.42 37.64
C PRO A 670 -18.55 -12.82 36.67
N TYR A 671 -18.58 -14.10 36.28
CA TYR A 671 -19.62 -14.62 35.38
C TYR A 671 -20.23 -15.90 35.92
N ASN A 672 -21.37 -15.76 36.61
CA ASN A 672 -22.00 -16.86 37.35
C ASN A 672 -22.35 -18.07 36.48
N ASP A 673 -22.83 -17.87 35.25
CA ASP A 673 -23.25 -19.00 34.40
C ASP A 673 -22.05 -19.82 33.90
N LEU A 674 -20.92 -19.17 33.63
CA LEU A 674 -19.67 -19.84 33.29
C LEU A 674 -19.09 -20.54 34.53
N TYR A 675 -19.15 -19.88 35.69
CA TYR A 675 -18.74 -20.47 36.97
C TYR A 675 -19.48 -21.78 37.24
N MET A 676 -20.81 -21.77 37.15
CA MET A 676 -21.65 -22.96 37.35
C MET A 676 -21.37 -24.04 36.30
N TYR A 677 -21.13 -23.65 35.05
CA TYR A 677 -20.76 -24.59 33.99
C TYR A 677 -19.43 -25.29 34.28
N LEU A 678 -18.40 -24.54 34.68
CA LEU A 678 -17.06 -25.08 34.99
C LEU A 678 -17.10 -25.98 36.25
N MET A 679 -17.84 -25.59 37.29
CA MET A 679 -18.05 -26.44 38.48
C MET A 679 -18.70 -27.78 38.13
N ASN A 680 -19.73 -27.76 37.28
CA ASN A 680 -20.39 -28.98 36.81
C ASN A 680 -19.44 -29.82 35.94
N TYR A 681 -18.64 -29.17 35.08
CA TYR A 681 -17.62 -29.85 34.28
C TYR A 681 -16.60 -30.58 35.17
N LEU A 682 -16.07 -29.92 36.20
CA LEU A 682 -15.16 -30.55 37.17
C LEU A 682 -15.82 -31.73 37.88
N SER A 683 -17.03 -31.54 38.40
CA SER A 683 -17.75 -32.56 39.17
C SER A 683 -18.00 -33.84 38.36
N VAL A 684 -18.42 -33.70 37.10
CA VAL A 684 -18.68 -34.84 36.20
C VAL A 684 -17.41 -35.62 35.88
N ASN A 685 -16.28 -34.93 35.69
CA ASN A 685 -15.03 -35.58 35.31
C ASN A 685 -14.22 -36.10 36.52
N ALA A 686 -14.41 -35.53 37.71
CA ALA A 686 -13.76 -36.01 38.93
C ALA A 686 -14.40 -37.31 39.47
N ALA A 687 -15.70 -37.53 39.21
CA ALA A 687 -16.44 -38.69 39.70
C ALA A 687 -16.20 -39.99 38.89
N THR A 688 -15.63 -39.92 37.69
CA THR A 688 -15.51 -41.06 36.78
C THR A 688 -14.32 -42.00 37.02
N ASP A 689 -13.40 -41.68 37.94
CA ASP A 689 -12.21 -42.50 38.23
C ASP A 689 -12.33 -43.35 39.51
N SER A 690 -13.44 -43.28 40.26
CA SER A 690 -13.66 -44.09 41.47
C SER A 690 -14.96 -44.91 41.39
N GLU A 691 -14.80 -46.20 41.08
CA GLU A 691 -15.72 -47.34 41.32
C GLU A 691 -17.08 -47.46 40.57
N THR A 692 -17.18 -48.57 39.84
CA THR A 692 -18.41 -49.30 39.41
C THR A 692 -19.38 -48.65 38.43
N VAL A 693 -19.24 -48.96 37.13
CA VAL A 693 -20.36 -48.89 36.18
C VAL A 693 -20.98 -50.28 36.03
N THR A 694 -21.80 -50.66 37.00
CA THR A 694 -22.91 -51.58 36.76
C THR A 694 -24.06 -50.80 36.11
N LYS A 695 -24.34 -51.14 34.84
CA LYS A 695 -25.60 -51.03 34.08
C LYS A 695 -26.60 -49.93 34.50
N GLY A 696 -26.81 -48.96 33.61
CA GLY A 696 -28.09 -48.24 33.53
C GLY A 696 -28.06 -46.91 32.76
N ARG A 697 -28.48 -46.95 31.49
CA ARG A 697 -28.76 -45.85 30.54
C ARG A 697 -27.56 -45.19 29.84
N GLU A 698 -27.48 -45.53 28.56
CA GLU A 698 -26.90 -44.80 27.44
C GLU A 698 -26.44 -43.35 27.75
N TYR A 699 -25.18 -43.20 28.13
CA TYR A 699 -24.44 -41.96 27.87
C TYR A 699 -23.32 -42.31 26.88
N LYS A 700 -23.59 -41.99 25.62
CA LYS A 700 -22.62 -42.03 24.52
C LYS A 700 -21.32 -41.33 24.95
N GLU A 701 -20.20 -41.93 24.56
CA GLU A 701 -18.85 -41.36 24.61
C GLU A 701 -18.87 -39.84 24.38
N LYS A 702 -18.67 -39.05 25.44
CA LYS A 702 -18.49 -37.61 25.33
C LYS A 702 -17.06 -37.36 24.88
N VAL A 703 -16.89 -36.92 23.64
CA VAL A 703 -15.61 -36.61 22.96
C VAL A 703 -14.78 -35.51 23.68
N ASN A 704 -15.34 -34.86 24.72
CA ASN A 704 -14.71 -33.81 25.51
C ASN A 704 -14.47 -34.19 26.99
N SER A 705 -14.34 -35.48 27.30
CA SER A 705 -13.98 -35.92 28.67
C SER A 705 -12.58 -35.43 29.04
N PHE A 706 -12.38 -35.02 30.29
CA PHE A 706 -11.09 -34.52 30.77
C PHE A 706 -9.95 -35.51 30.49
N SER A 707 -10.22 -36.81 30.64
CA SER A 707 -9.28 -37.90 30.37
C SER A 707 -8.80 -37.95 28.91
N SER A 708 -9.64 -37.55 27.94
CA SER A 708 -9.34 -37.58 26.49
C SER A 708 -8.47 -36.42 26.01
N LEU A 709 -8.27 -35.39 26.85
CA LEU A 709 -7.50 -34.20 26.50
C LEU A 709 -6.01 -34.46 26.45
N SER A 710 -5.29 -33.68 25.64
CA SER A 710 -3.84 -33.65 25.69
C SER A 710 -3.38 -33.15 27.07
N LEU A 711 -2.22 -33.62 27.53
CA LEU A 711 -1.68 -33.22 28.83
C LEU A 711 -1.49 -31.69 28.94
N LYS A 712 -1.14 -31.01 27.84
CA LYS A 712 -1.04 -29.56 27.76
C LYS A 712 -2.40 -28.87 27.95
N ASP A 713 -3.44 -29.39 27.31
CA ASP A 713 -4.80 -28.84 27.42
C ASP A 713 -5.40 -29.12 28.80
N LYS A 714 -5.13 -30.28 29.41
CA LYS A 714 -5.50 -30.58 30.80
C LYS A 714 -4.94 -29.53 31.77
N ILE A 715 -3.63 -29.27 31.68
CA ILE A 715 -2.96 -28.29 32.54
C ILE A 715 -3.50 -26.88 32.28
N SER A 716 -3.65 -26.48 31.01
CA SER A 716 -4.14 -25.15 30.65
C SER A 716 -5.60 -24.94 31.09
N LEU A 717 -6.43 -25.98 31.01
CA LEU A 717 -7.81 -25.94 31.49
C LEU A 717 -7.87 -25.80 33.01
N LEU A 718 -7.17 -26.66 33.77
CA LEU A 718 -7.10 -26.56 35.23
C LEU A 718 -6.59 -25.19 35.68
N TYR A 719 -5.56 -24.69 35.00
CA TYR A 719 -5.00 -23.36 35.22
C TYR A 719 -6.04 -22.25 34.99
N SER A 720 -6.73 -22.27 33.87
CA SER A 720 -7.76 -21.27 33.55
C SER A 720 -8.91 -21.28 34.56
N ILE A 721 -9.33 -22.47 35.02
CA ILE A 721 -10.39 -22.66 36.00
C ILE A 721 -9.96 -22.13 37.39
N ALA A 722 -8.74 -22.47 37.83
CA ALA A 722 -8.17 -21.96 39.08
C ALA A 722 -8.07 -20.43 39.06
N ASN A 723 -7.55 -19.85 37.96
CA ASN A 723 -7.47 -18.41 37.76
C ASN A 723 -8.84 -17.72 37.74
N PHE A 724 -9.88 -18.41 37.25
CA PHE A 724 -11.25 -17.91 37.29
C PHE A 724 -11.83 -17.91 38.72
N GLY A 725 -11.15 -18.56 39.68
CA GLY A 725 -11.47 -18.55 41.10
C GLY A 725 -12.14 -19.81 41.61
N ILE A 726 -12.21 -20.88 40.81
CA ILE A 726 -12.75 -22.18 41.22
C ILE A 726 -11.58 -23.02 41.74
N VAL A 727 -11.51 -23.18 43.07
CA VAL A 727 -10.47 -23.97 43.75
C VAL A 727 -11.16 -24.86 44.79
N ASP A 728 -11.50 -26.10 44.39
CA ASP A 728 -12.25 -27.06 45.21
C ASP A 728 -11.63 -28.46 45.19
N HIS A 729 -12.24 -29.42 45.89
CA HIS A 729 -11.78 -30.81 45.91
C HIS A 729 -11.88 -31.50 44.54
N ASN A 730 -12.79 -31.09 43.65
CA ASN A 730 -12.87 -31.67 42.30
C ASN A 730 -11.68 -31.24 41.44
N LEU A 731 -11.31 -29.96 41.50
CA LEU A 731 -10.08 -29.45 40.89
C LEU A 731 -8.86 -30.19 41.43
N LYS A 732 -8.78 -30.40 42.76
CA LYS A 732 -7.71 -31.18 43.40
C LYS A 732 -7.59 -32.58 42.79
N ASN A 733 -8.70 -33.31 42.66
CA ASN A 733 -8.69 -34.69 42.19
C ASN A 733 -8.19 -34.80 40.74
N LEU A 734 -8.67 -33.91 39.85
CA LEU A 734 -8.20 -33.86 38.46
C LEU A 734 -6.74 -33.40 38.36
N TYR A 735 -6.32 -32.47 39.22
CA TYR A 735 -4.94 -32.04 39.33
C TYR A 735 -4.00 -33.19 39.73
N ILE A 736 -4.38 -34.00 40.72
CA ILE A 736 -3.62 -35.19 41.14
C ILE A 736 -3.55 -36.22 40.01
N SER A 737 -4.65 -36.42 39.27
CA SER A 737 -4.67 -37.29 38.08
C SER A 737 -3.65 -36.84 37.03
N VAL A 738 -3.56 -35.54 36.74
CA VAL A 738 -2.55 -34.97 35.83
C VAL A 738 -1.13 -35.19 36.35
N ILE A 739 -0.88 -34.98 37.64
CA ILE A 739 0.43 -35.27 38.25
C ILE A 739 0.77 -36.76 38.09
N ASN A 740 -0.16 -37.65 38.36
CA ASN A 740 0.09 -39.08 38.24
C ASN A 740 0.39 -39.44 36.77
N GLU A 741 -0.38 -38.95 35.80
CA GLU A 741 -0.12 -39.15 34.36
C GLU A 741 1.28 -38.64 33.92
N MET A 742 1.72 -37.51 34.48
CA MET A 742 3.04 -36.92 34.21
C MET A 742 4.20 -37.77 34.75
N TYR A 743 4.00 -38.39 35.91
CA TYR A 743 5.05 -39.06 36.67
C TYR A 743 4.88 -40.61 36.72
N GLU A 744 3.90 -41.17 36.00
CA GLU A 744 3.69 -42.62 35.84
C GLU A 744 4.48 -43.21 34.64
N ARG A 745 5.62 -43.82 34.98
CA ARG A 745 6.21 -45.09 34.48
C ARG A 745 7.67 -45.15 34.94
N GLU A 746 7.94 -45.74 36.09
CA GLU A 746 9.26 -46.29 36.46
C GLU A 746 9.15 -47.23 37.68
N SER A 747 8.19 -48.16 37.66
CA SER A 747 8.06 -49.17 38.72
C SER A 747 7.69 -50.54 38.19
N ASN A 748 8.36 -51.00 37.12
CA ASN A 748 8.50 -52.41 36.81
C ASN A 748 9.80 -52.59 36.01
N GLU A 749 10.61 -53.57 36.42
CA GLU A 749 11.95 -53.93 35.94
C GLU A 749 13.13 -53.18 36.58
N SER A 750 13.52 -53.58 37.79
CA SER A 750 14.64 -54.53 37.96
C SER A 750 14.98 -54.70 39.44
N GLU A 751 14.63 -55.86 40.00
CA GLU A 751 15.44 -56.46 41.06
C GLU A 751 16.85 -56.65 40.50
N ASN A 752 17.81 -55.87 40.97
CA ASN A 752 19.15 -56.34 41.29
C ASN A 752 19.92 -55.22 41.99
N GLY A 753 20.30 -55.51 43.23
CA GLY A 753 21.02 -54.59 44.09
C GLY A 753 22.36 -54.16 43.50
N LYS A 754 22.71 -52.90 43.77
CA LYS A 754 24.06 -52.44 44.07
C LYS A 754 23.94 -51.04 44.69
N GLU A 755 24.38 -50.96 45.94
CA GLU A 755 24.75 -49.69 46.58
C GLU A 755 25.86 -49.03 45.76
N GLY A 756 25.69 -47.76 45.41
CA GLY A 756 26.68 -46.98 44.65
C GLY A 756 26.26 -45.52 44.46
N ASP A 757 26.92 -44.65 45.21
CA ASP A 757 27.07 -43.19 45.10
C ASP A 757 25.88 -42.29 44.71
N GLU A 758 25.47 -41.49 45.70
CA GLU A 758 24.69 -40.27 45.57
C GLU A 758 25.42 -39.23 44.70
N SER A 759 25.19 -39.25 43.39
CA SER A 759 25.30 -38.04 42.57
C SER A 759 24.04 -37.87 41.73
N MET A 760 23.35 -36.76 42.00
CA MET A 760 22.02 -36.42 41.50
C MET A 760 21.93 -36.38 39.97
N ASP A 761 21.30 -37.41 39.39
CA ASP A 761 20.75 -37.35 38.03
C ASP A 761 19.25 -37.01 38.12
N LEU A 762 18.95 -35.73 38.35
CA LEU A 762 17.61 -35.16 38.56
C LEU A 762 16.90 -34.76 37.24
N THR A 763 17.07 -35.54 36.17
CA THR A 763 16.43 -35.28 34.86
C THR A 763 15.65 -36.48 34.32
N LYS A 764 14.73 -37.02 35.12
CA LYS A 764 13.78 -38.05 34.64
C LYS A 764 12.32 -37.67 34.92
N GLY A 765 11.83 -36.77 34.06
CA GLY A 765 10.41 -36.50 33.81
C GLY A 765 10.23 -36.36 32.30
N SER A 766 10.19 -37.49 31.58
CA SER A 766 10.48 -37.57 30.14
C SER A 766 9.34 -37.15 29.20
N LYS A 767 8.19 -36.68 29.69
CA LYS A 767 7.02 -36.37 28.82
C LYS A 767 6.75 -34.88 28.54
N LEU A 768 7.18 -33.94 29.39
CA LEU A 768 6.95 -32.50 29.16
C LEU A 768 8.20 -31.67 29.47
N LYS A 769 8.75 -31.02 28.43
CA LYS A 769 9.89 -30.08 28.54
C LYS A 769 9.48 -28.60 28.42
N ASP A 770 8.20 -28.32 28.22
CA ASP A 770 7.71 -26.96 28.07
C ASP A 770 7.66 -26.24 29.43
N SER A 771 8.59 -25.30 29.63
CA SER A 771 8.69 -24.51 30.85
C SER A 771 7.41 -23.74 31.17
N GLU A 772 6.65 -23.27 30.18
CA GLU A 772 5.44 -22.47 30.43
C GLU A 772 4.31 -23.34 30.98
N THR A 773 4.10 -24.52 30.40
CA THR A 773 3.12 -25.48 30.91
C THR A 773 3.46 -25.97 32.32
N LEU A 774 4.74 -26.19 32.63
CA LEU A 774 5.18 -26.56 33.98
C LEU A 774 4.93 -25.44 35.02
N LEU A 775 5.10 -24.18 34.62
CA LEU A 775 4.79 -23.05 35.50
C LEU A 775 3.28 -22.94 35.75
N LYS A 776 2.43 -23.09 34.72
CA LYS A 776 0.97 -23.14 34.88
C LYS A 776 0.53 -24.26 35.84
N LEU A 777 1.14 -25.44 35.72
CA LEU A 777 0.90 -26.57 36.63
C LEU A 777 1.24 -26.21 38.08
N TYR A 778 2.37 -25.53 38.31
CA TYR A 778 2.78 -25.13 39.65
C TYR A 778 1.92 -23.97 40.20
N GLU A 779 1.42 -23.07 39.35
CA GLU A 779 0.46 -22.04 39.77
C GLU A 779 -0.85 -22.65 40.26
N VAL A 780 -1.35 -23.73 39.64
CA VAL A 780 -2.52 -24.47 40.15
C VAL A 780 -2.23 -25.07 41.54
N HIS A 781 -1.02 -25.59 41.75
CA HIS A 781 -0.61 -26.10 43.05
C HIS A 781 -0.67 -25.02 44.13
N ILE A 782 -0.10 -23.85 43.84
CA ILE A 782 -0.11 -22.69 44.73
C ILE A 782 -1.54 -22.33 45.13
N ASP A 783 -2.45 -22.25 44.16
CA ASP A 783 -3.84 -21.90 44.44
C ASP A 783 -4.51 -22.97 45.34
N LEU A 784 -4.25 -24.26 45.13
CA LEU A 784 -4.76 -25.35 45.97
C LEU A 784 -4.20 -25.30 47.41
N VAL A 785 -2.91 -24.99 47.58
CA VAL A 785 -2.27 -24.85 48.90
C VAL A 785 -2.86 -23.66 49.65
N LEU A 786 -2.93 -22.50 49.00
CA LEU A 786 -3.43 -21.26 49.62
C LEU A 786 -4.88 -21.34 50.08
N ASN A 787 -5.70 -22.19 49.44
CA ASN A 787 -7.08 -22.41 49.81
C ASN A 787 -7.27 -23.59 50.78
N ASN A 788 -6.19 -24.15 51.35
CA ASN A 788 -6.21 -25.27 52.31
C ASN A 788 -7.00 -26.50 51.80
N ILE A 789 -6.86 -26.83 50.52
CA ILE A 789 -7.61 -27.94 49.89
C ILE A 789 -6.93 -29.30 50.13
N TYR A 790 -5.64 -29.31 50.48
CA TYR A 790 -4.89 -30.53 50.78
C TYR A 790 -5.15 -31.04 52.19
N SER A 791 -5.23 -32.36 52.34
CA SER A 791 -5.18 -33.08 53.62
C SER A 791 -3.77 -33.66 53.84
N ASP A 792 -3.58 -34.97 53.69
CA ASP A 792 -2.34 -35.69 54.05
C ASP A 792 -1.37 -35.92 52.86
N GLU A 793 -1.76 -35.49 51.66
CA GLU A 793 -1.10 -35.82 50.39
C GLU A 793 -0.01 -34.81 49.97
N ALA A 794 0.13 -33.72 50.72
CA ALA A 794 0.97 -32.56 50.37
C ALA A 794 2.46 -32.93 50.20
N ASP A 795 2.99 -33.79 51.06
CA ASP A 795 4.40 -34.20 51.04
C ASP A 795 4.74 -35.05 49.82
N ALA A 796 3.83 -35.93 49.40
CA ALA A 796 4.01 -36.79 48.23
C ALA A 796 3.96 -35.98 46.94
N ILE A 797 3.06 -35.01 46.85
CA ILE A 797 2.92 -34.09 45.72
C ILE A 797 4.13 -33.16 45.62
N SER A 798 4.59 -32.62 46.75
CA SER A 798 5.75 -31.72 46.82
C SER A 798 7.02 -32.34 46.26
N LYS A 799 7.23 -33.66 46.50
CA LYS A 799 8.36 -34.40 45.91
C LYS A 799 8.29 -34.47 44.38
N LYS A 800 7.10 -34.71 43.81
CA LYS A 800 6.88 -34.75 42.36
C LYS A 800 7.05 -33.37 41.71
N LEU A 801 6.69 -32.30 42.41
CA LEU A 801 6.77 -30.92 41.93
C LEU A 801 8.12 -30.22 42.16
N LYS A 802 9.18 -30.94 42.54
CA LYS A 802 10.51 -30.35 42.80
C LYS A 802 11.08 -29.56 41.60
N HIS A 803 10.87 -30.07 40.38
CA HIS A 803 11.35 -29.38 39.19
C HIS A 803 10.49 -28.15 38.81
N PRO A 804 9.15 -28.25 38.70
CA PRO A 804 8.28 -27.09 38.51
C PRO A 804 8.46 -25.98 39.57
N SER A 805 8.58 -26.36 40.85
CA SER A 805 8.83 -25.41 41.94
C SER A 805 10.17 -24.71 41.81
N SER A 806 11.25 -25.44 41.50
CA SER A 806 12.57 -24.84 41.27
C SER A 806 12.55 -23.84 40.11
N LEU A 807 11.86 -24.16 39.01
CA LEU A 807 11.67 -23.23 37.88
C LEU A 807 10.88 -21.98 38.30
N TRP A 808 9.83 -22.15 39.11
CA TRP A 808 9.02 -21.06 39.63
C TRP A 808 9.84 -20.10 40.50
N PHE A 809 10.53 -20.61 41.53
CA PHE A 809 11.35 -19.78 42.42
C PHE A 809 12.50 -19.10 41.68
N THR A 810 13.15 -19.79 40.73
CA THR A 810 14.19 -19.16 39.89
C THR A 810 13.62 -17.96 39.13
N ARG A 811 12.38 -18.06 38.60
CA ARG A 811 11.71 -16.95 37.89
C ARG A 811 11.36 -15.80 38.84
N GLU A 812 10.90 -16.07 40.05
CA GLU A 812 10.60 -15.04 41.06
C GLU A 812 11.88 -14.34 41.56
N GLU A 813 12.97 -15.08 41.76
CA GLU A 813 14.28 -14.51 42.11
C GLU A 813 14.83 -13.60 41.00
N LEU A 814 14.72 -14.02 39.73
CA LEU A 814 15.09 -13.19 38.58
C LEU A 814 14.27 -11.90 38.53
N LYS A 815 12.95 -11.96 38.78
CA LYS A 815 12.10 -10.76 38.89
C LYS A 815 12.60 -9.83 40.00
N SER A 816 12.95 -10.38 41.17
CA SER A 816 13.50 -9.60 42.29
C SER A 816 14.81 -8.91 41.94
N GLN A 817 15.77 -9.64 41.36
CA GLN A 817 17.07 -9.10 40.98
C GLN A 817 16.94 -8.00 39.92
N ASN A 818 16.05 -8.18 38.94
CA ASN A 818 15.79 -7.18 37.92
C ASN A 818 15.08 -5.94 38.49
N PHE A 819 14.11 -6.12 39.38
CA PHE A 819 13.42 -5.02 40.03
C PHE A 819 14.37 -4.16 40.87
N LYS A 820 15.28 -4.76 41.65
CA LYS A 820 16.29 -4.06 42.46
C LYS A 820 17.22 -3.15 41.64
N LYS A 821 17.39 -3.43 40.34
CA LYS A 821 18.18 -2.61 39.40
C LYS A 821 17.36 -1.48 38.74
N SER A 822 16.04 -1.47 38.93
CA SER A 822 15.15 -0.51 38.26
C SER A 822 15.17 0.87 38.95
N ASN A 823 14.97 1.93 38.15
CA ASN A 823 14.80 3.29 38.68
C ASN A 823 13.57 3.42 39.61
N LEU A 824 12.54 2.61 39.35
CA LEU A 824 11.35 2.54 40.20
C LEU A 824 11.71 2.08 41.61
N TYR A 825 12.53 1.03 41.74
CA TYR A 825 12.99 0.55 43.03
C TYR A 825 13.77 1.62 43.81
N ILE A 826 14.73 2.28 43.14
CA ILE A 826 15.57 3.32 43.76
C ILE A 826 14.69 4.46 44.30
N THR A 827 13.81 5.00 43.45
CA THR A 827 12.99 6.16 43.82
C THR A 827 11.95 5.86 44.90
N VAL A 828 11.33 4.69 44.87
CA VAL A 828 10.37 4.28 45.93
C VAL A 828 11.12 4.03 47.24
N ARG A 829 12.27 3.35 47.20
CA ARG A 829 13.10 3.10 48.39
C ARG A 829 13.56 4.39 49.04
N ASP A 830 14.02 5.36 48.24
CA ASP A 830 14.48 6.65 48.77
C ASP A 830 13.33 7.44 49.44
N ALA A 831 12.12 7.35 48.88
CA ALA A 831 10.93 7.96 49.48
C ALA A 831 10.46 7.22 50.76
N LEU A 832 10.59 5.89 50.82
CA LEU A 832 10.34 5.11 52.05
C LEU A 832 11.36 5.43 53.15
N ASN A 833 12.65 5.58 52.79
CA ASN A 833 13.69 6.01 53.72
C ASN A 833 13.41 7.42 54.27
N ALA A 834 12.88 8.34 53.45
CA ALA A 834 12.45 9.66 53.90
C ALA A 834 11.24 9.63 54.86
N LEU A 835 10.47 8.54 54.87
CA LEU A 835 9.39 8.28 55.83
C LEU A 835 9.87 7.49 57.06
N ASP A 836 11.16 7.18 57.17
CA ASP A 836 11.75 6.30 58.19
C ASP A 836 11.13 4.87 58.21
N VAL A 837 10.68 4.40 57.04
CA VAL A 837 10.10 3.07 56.87
C VAL A 837 11.16 2.10 56.34
N LYS A 838 11.51 1.08 57.14
CA LYS A 838 12.41 0.02 56.70
C LYS A 838 11.66 -0.96 55.79
N SER A 839 12.18 -1.14 54.58
CA SER A 839 11.62 -2.06 53.60
C SER A 839 12.70 -2.89 52.92
N GLU A 840 12.39 -4.15 52.61
CA GLU A 840 13.24 -5.02 51.80
C GLU A 840 12.50 -5.54 50.55
N SER A 841 13.24 -5.87 49.50
CA SER A 841 12.68 -6.54 48.32
C SER A 841 13.09 -8.00 48.34
N ALA A 842 12.12 -8.90 48.41
CA ALA A 842 12.33 -10.33 48.69
C ALA A 842 11.30 -11.21 47.98
N VAL A 843 11.66 -12.47 47.77
CA VAL A 843 10.70 -13.53 47.42
C VAL A 843 10.18 -14.09 48.74
N THR A 844 8.86 -14.08 48.91
CA THR A 844 8.17 -14.67 50.07
C THR A 844 8.15 -16.20 49.96
N GLU A 845 7.26 -16.86 50.71
CA GLU A 845 7.03 -18.29 50.60
C GLU A 845 6.66 -18.71 49.17
N ILE A 846 6.04 -17.81 48.38
CA ILE A 846 5.49 -18.16 47.06
C ILE A 846 5.76 -17.09 45.98
N TYR A 847 5.66 -15.80 46.31
CA TYR A 847 5.69 -14.72 45.32
C TYR A 847 6.79 -13.70 45.59
N PHE A 848 7.33 -13.12 44.52
CA PHE A 848 8.15 -11.92 44.59
C PHE A 848 7.34 -10.72 45.11
N CYS A 849 7.80 -10.13 46.22
CA CYS A 849 7.26 -8.90 46.79
C CYS A 849 8.19 -7.72 46.48
N ASN A 850 7.66 -6.68 45.82
CA ASN A 850 8.44 -5.51 45.45
C ASN A 850 9.06 -4.84 46.68
N PHE A 851 8.24 -4.53 47.70
CA PHE A 851 8.71 -4.08 49.00
C PHE A 851 7.91 -4.74 50.11
N LEU A 852 8.60 -5.31 51.09
CA LEU A 852 8.06 -5.86 52.32
C LEU A 852 8.45 -4.93 53.47
N VAL A 853 7.43 -4.43 54.17
CA VAL A 853 7.55 -3.59 55.37
C VAL A 853 7.08 -4.42 56.56
N ARG A 854 7.94 -4.58 57.56
CA ARG A 854 7.62 -5.30 58.79
C ARG A 854 7.52 -4.31 59.94
N ASP A 855 6.35 -4.23 60.57
CA ASP A 855 6.08 -3.41 61.75
C ASP A 855 5.44 -4.27 62.84
N GLY A 856 6.28 -4.75 63.78
CA GLY A 856 5.88 -5.75 64.78
C GLY A 856 5.35 -7.03 64.12
N ASP A 857 4.13 -7.44 64.48
CA ASP A 857 3.45 -8.62 63.93
C ASP A 857 2.75 -8.36 62.58
N LYS A 858 2.72 -7.10 62.09
CA LYS A 858 2.10 -6.74 60.82
C LYS A 858 3.14 -6.71 59.70
N SER A 859 2.87 -7.47 58.64
CA SER A 859 3.66 -7.47 57.41
C SER A 859 2.87 -6.85 56.26
N THR A 860 3.32 -5.69 55.79
CA THR A 860 2.72 -4.98 54.65
C THR A 860 3.58 -5.17 53.41
N VAL A 861 2.98 -5.62 52.31
CA VAL A 861 3.59 -5.69 50.99
C VAL A 861 3.15 -4.50 50.16
N ILE A 862 4.08 -3.67 49.72
CA ILE A 862 3.82 -2.69 48.67
C ILE A 862 4.03 -3.40 47.34
N TYR A 863 2.93 -3.73 46.66
CA TYR A 863 2.96 -4.38 45.36
C TYR A 863 2.93 -3.33 44.26
N VAL A 864 3.88 -3.43 43.31
CA VAL A 864 3.96 -2.50 42.19
C VAL A 864 3.14 -3.05 41.03
N VAL A 865 2.06 -2.36 40.70
CA VAL A 865 1.18 -2.72 39.59
C VAL A 865 1.77 -2.16 38.30
N PRO A 866 2.17 -3.00 37.33
CA PRO A 866 2.72 -2.57 36.06
C PRO A 866 1.63 -2.00 35.16
N ASN A 867 1.98 -1.08 34.26
CA ASN A 867 1.02 -0.43 33.36
C ASN A 867 0.24 -1.41 32.45
N GLU A 868 0.75 -2.62 32.25
CA GLU A 868 0.09 -3.68 31.49
C GLU A 868 -1.12 -4.30 32.23
N ASP A 869 -1.09 -4.30 33.56
CA ASP A 869 -2.12 -4.89 34.41
C ASP A 869 -3.09 -3.83 34.98
N VAL A 870 -3.06 -2.61 34.46
CA VAL A 870 -4.00 -1.54 34.84
C VAL A 870 -5.16 -1.51 33.85
N LEU A 871 -6.39 -1.64 34.37
CA LEU A 871 -7.59 -1.46 33.56
C LEU A 871 -7.63 -0.03 33.03
N ARG A 872 -7.88 0.13 31.73
CA ARG A 872 -7.95 1.47 31.13
C ARG A 872 -9.37 2.01 31.21
N PHE A 873 -10.35 1.22 30.77
CA PHE A 873 -11.74 1.66 30.68
C PHE A 873 -12.71 0.57 31.13
N TRP A 874 -13.85 0.99 31.67
CA TRP A 874 -14.95 0.10 32.03
C TRP A 874 -16.33 0.74 31.79
N THR A 875 -17.37 -0.10 31.71
CA THR A 875 -18.77 0.31 31.83
C THR A 875 -19.21 0.08 33.29
N THR A 876 -19.68 1.12 33.98
CA THR A 876 -20.00 1.07 35.42
C THR A 876 -21.23 0.21 35.76
N ASN A 877 -22.09 -0.08 34.79
CA ASN A 877 -23.15 -1.09 34.91
C ASN A 877 -23.53 -1.70 33.54
N LEU A 878 -24.35 -2.77 33.57
CA LEU A 878 -24.82 -3.50 32.39
C LEU A 878 -25.80 -2.72 31.49
N GLU A 879 -26.30 -1.57 31.94
CA GLU A 879 -27.27 -0.73 31.21
C GLU A 879 -26.59 0.45 30.50
N THR A 880 -25.46 0.91 31.04
CA THR A 880 -24.67 2.02 30.53
C THR A 880 -23.74 1.53 29.44
N ARG A 881 -23.86 2.16 28.27
CA ARG A 881 -22.95 1.94 27.15
C ARG A 881 -21.70 2.82 27.22
N SER A 882 -21.64 3.78 28.17
CA SER A 882 -20.54 4.74 28.34
C SER A 882 -19.29 4.09 28.95
N LEU A 883 -18.12 4.42 28.40
CA LEU A 883 -16.83 4.02 28.97
C LEU A 883 -16.32 5.11 29.91
N GLU A 884 -15.98 4.70 31.14
CA GLU A 884 -15.32 5.54 32.13
C GLU A 884 -13.85 5.09 32.31
N PRO A 885 -12.89 6.02 32.45
CA PRO A 885 -11.52 5.66 32.76
C PRO A 885 -11.42 5.12 34.20
N CYS A 886 -10.75 3.97 34.38
CA CYS A 886 -10.63 3.34 35.70
C CYS A 886 -9.18 2.90 36.00
N PRO A 887 -8.24 3.86 36.15
CA PRO A 887 -6.82 3.57 36.31
C PRO A 887 -6.46 2.94 37.67
N THR A 888 -7.44 2.73 38.54
CA THR A 888 -7.25 2.19 39.89
C THR A 888 -7.49 0.69 39.99
N LEU A 889 -8.14 0.07 39.01
CA LEU A 889 -8.45 -1.35 39.05
C LEU A 889 -7.32 -2.16 38.40
N CYS A 890 -6.77 -3.10 39.17
CA CYS A 890 -5.81 -4.08 38.69
C CYS A 890 -6.53 -5.23 37.97
N ILE A 891 -5.96 -5.69 36.87
CA ILE A 891 -6.44 -6.82 36.07
C ILE A 891 -5.32 -7.85 35.89
N GLY A 892 -5.63 -8.99 35.27
CA GLY A 892 -4.65 -10.00 34.91
C GLY A 892 -3.90 -10.58 36.10
N ASN A 893 -2.57 -10.69 35.96
CA ASN A 893 -1.73 -11.39 36.93
C ASN A 893 -1.54 -10.61 38.23
N SER A 894 -1.47 -9.28 38.17
CA SER A 894 -1.39 -8.43 39.36
C SER A 894 -2.55 -8.68 40.33
N GLN A 895 -3.78 -8.77 39.82
CA GLN A 895 -4.96 -9.03 40.66
C GLN A 895 -4.86 -10.40 41.36
N LYS A 896 -4.37 -11.43 40.66
CA LYS A 896 -4.14 -12.76 41.23
C LYS A 896 -3.10 -12.71 42.35
N ILE A 897 -1.94 -12.10 42.10
CA ILE A 897 -0.86 -12.01 43.09
C ILE A 897 -1.33 -11.23 44.33
N ILE A 898 -2.03 -10.11 44.15
CA ILE A 898 -2.59 -9.32 45.25
C ILE A 898 -3.55 -10.17 46.11
N ARG A 899 -4.44 -10.95 45.47
CA ARG A 899 -5.35 -11.86 46.18
C ARG A 899 -4.56 -12.92 46.96
N ASN A 900 -3.58 -13.55 46.34
CA ASN A 900 -2.81 -14.63 46.94
C ASN A 900 -1.94 -14.15 48.12
N LEU A 901 -1.36 -12.95 48.02
CA LEU A 901 -0.65 -12.32 49.15
C LEU A 901 -1.58 -12.00 50.33
N LYS A 902 -2.82 -11.55 50.06
CA LYS A 902 -3.84 -11.36 51.10
C LYS A 902 -4.22 -12.67 51.78
N LEU A 903 -4.33 -13.78 51.03
CA LEU A 903 -4.58 -15.12 51.58
C LEU A 903 -3.43 -15.63 52.47
N LEU A 904 -2.19 -15.26 52.13
CA LEU A 904 -1.01 -15.53 52.97
C LEU A 904 -0.95 -14.67 54.26
N GLY A 905 -1.92 -13.77 54.46
CA GLY A 905 -2.00 -12.92 55.65
C GLY A 905 -1.26 -11.59 55.54
N TYR A 906 -0.74 -11.23 54.36
CA TYR A 906 -0.11 -9.93 54.14
C TYR A 906 -1.15 -8.82 53.92
N GLN A 907 -0.90 -7.65 54.48
CA GLN A 907 -1.57 -6.41 54.11
C GLN A 907 -0.95 -5.92 52.79
N VAL A 908 -1.74 -5.67 51.75
CA VAL A 908 -1.20 -5.32 50.42
C VAL A 908 -1.55 -3.88 50.05
N ALA A 909 -0.53 -3.06 49.84
CA ALA A 909 -0.63 -1.69 49.39
C ALA A 909 -0.29 -1.61 47.88
N GLU A 910 -1.25 -1.19 47.05
CA GLU A 910 -1.14 -1.25 45.59
C GLU A 910 -0.54 0.04 45.01
N LEU A 911 0.73 0.00 44.60
CA LEU A 911 1.44 1.13 43.99
C LEU A 911 1.34 1.07 42.46
N GLN A 912 0.50 1.95 41.90
CA GLN A 912 0.34 2.10 40.45
C GLN A 912 1.58 2.74 39.80
N GLN A 913 2.25 2.02 38.89
CA GLN A 913 3.51 2.46 38.27
C GLN A 913 3.35 3.78 37.49
N ALA A 914 2.30 3.93 36.68
CA ALA A 914 2.02 5.16 35.93
C ALA A 914 1.85 6.38 36.85
N LYS A 915 1.11 6.20 37.95
CA LYS A 915 0.88 7.26 38.94
C LYS A 915 2.19 7.65 39.61
N TRP A 916 3.02 6.69 39.99
CA TRP A 916 4.34 6.96 40.57
C TRP A 916 5.23 7.82 39.67
N TYR A 917 5.30 7.48 38.39
CA TYR A 917 6.11 8.23 37.43
C TYR A 917 5.58 9.65 37.16
N SER A 918 4.27 9.87 37.28
CA SER A 918 3.68 11.21 37.16
C SER A 918 4.00 12.14 38.33
N LEU A 919 4.30 11.59 39.50
CA LEU A 919 4.59 12.36 40.72
C LEU A 919 6.09 12.67 40.75
N GLN A 920 6.48 13.95 40.76
CA GLN A 920 7.89 14.35 40.95
C GLN A 920 8.19 14.76 42.39
N SER A 921 7.52 15.80 42.91
CA SER A 921 7.70 16.29 44.29
C SER A 921 6.88 15.54 45.34
N ASP A 922 5.72 15.00 44.95
CA ASP A 922 4.69 14.55 45.91
C ASP A 922 4.80 13.05 46.27
N ARG A 923 5.89 12.40 45.87
CA ARG A 923 6.12 10.95 46.04
C ARG A 923 6.05 10.50 47.50
N VAL A 924 6.63 11.28 48.41
CA VAL A 924 6.66 10.98 49.85
C VAL A 924 5.26 11.09 50.46
N ALA A 925 4.49 12.12 50.10
CA ALA A 925 3.11 12.29 50.55
C ALA A 925 2.20 11.16 50.03
N TYR A 926 2.38 10.77 48.77
CA TYR A 926 1.64 9.68 48.15
C TYR A 926 1.91 8.34 48.85
N LEU A 927 3.16 8.00 49.14
CA LEU A 927 3.49 6.77 49.89
C LEU A 927 2.95 6.79 51.32
N ARG A 928 3.02 7.94 52.01
CA ARG A 928 2.43 8.07 53.36
C ARG A 928 0.94 7.80 53.33
N GLN A 929 0.23 8.37 52.35
CA GLN A 929 -1.21 8.11 52.19
C GLN A 929 -1.46 6.63 51.89
N LEU A 930 -0.68 6.02 50.98
CA LEU A 930 -0.82 4.62 50.60
C LEU A 930 -0.72 3.71 51.83
N LEU A 931 0.31 3.89 52.65
CA LEU A 931 0.58 3.09 53.85
C LEU A 931 -0.43 3.33 54.99
N CYS A 932 -1.07 4.51 55.06
CA CYS A 932 -2.15 4.78 56.02
C CYS A 932 -3.52 4.27 55.56
N SER A 933 -3.71 4.08 54.25
CA SER A 933 -4.98 3.64 53.64
C SER A 933 -5.09 2.14 53.43
N SER A 934 -3.94 1.46 53.32
CA SER A 934 -3.83 0.00 53.36
C SER A 934 -4.02 -0.47 54.78
#